data_AF-A0A9W9WSA3-F1
#
_entry.id   AF-A0A9W9WSA3-F1
#
_cell.length_a   1.000
_cell.length_b   1.000
_cell.length_c   1.000
_cell.angle_alpha   90.00
_cell.angle_beta   90.00
_cell.angle_gamma   90.00
#
_symmetry.space_group_name_H-M   'P 1'
#
loop_
_entity.id
_entity.type
_entity.pdbx_description
1 polymer ?
#
loop_
_entity_poly.entity_id
_entity_poly.type
_entity_poly.pdbx_seq_one_letter_code
_entity_poly.pdbx_strand_id
1 'polypeptide(L)'
;MDQHELFHLNLAADSPEPNPSVLDLRIDVKMSPQDTVTVDAYGALHCKILARWQSTLPGSHSAGYYVQRNSDNLAYYALAKYVMSKNGNVYPHLPIVTYKLDGPPYPTRPDSLATFVTEGSDFYLNTTNDVTILDYSPTGDYPPCSEDANGNEVSSPLTIDGFSPASAYPDDYNSQVLTWIEALGSTEGGSNPGSGGDAGQQIAIASYINPLGDPASWERLFAYDTQKVSVLVANVLNGPDYVVDDSWKSVIDKAASQGKKILGYVRTGYLGVSQQQFTTRLGSKDLADWASQIEQDVDKWFELYGTSVGGIFFDEGWPECGPNNIYADLYAHINNYTKRKYPGAYTVLNPGSPIAQCFEDTMDTLLTFESSYETYTTMYVPNDWIPKDPRKIWHIIYRVPQEKVAAIAALAKDRHIGLIEITDDDQPNPYDNLPSEAYMQALIDAVPGGTPLIGDPDKATGSYVAGLPSDVAVSTSDYSSVTLTWSSVANALGYAVYKDGVLVLELPASLTRATVGMLDPGSSGISFEVRTVLASGSGGGSSRTISASTKSLPANGTIANVGFTQNGDTVIYKADVLVPYAFVRLFIGIKQEEKVGFILPVHGWPIDKAGVDELGTQWHQVVNYLVEGNDFYSGFYEYTGTWNSKSKANAEWSWSSIGVAPQSQSGYTYTWNVPFAGTDAVASEYLIQGQGYAPINNVCMGTLLHYSTF
;
A
#
# COMPACT_ATOMS: atom_id res chain seq x y z
N MET A 1 -45.82 28.67 2.66
CA MET A 1 -46.20 28.10 1.35
C MET A 1 -45.34 26.89 1.17
N ASP A 2 -45.97 25.74 0.96
CA ASP A 2 -45.26 24.56 0.51
C ASP A 2 -44.74 24.79 -0.92
N GLN A 3 -43.57 24.27 -1.27
CA GLN A 3 -43.03 24.47 -2.63
C GLN A 3 -43.86 23.71 -3.67
N HIS A 4 -44.48 22.62 -3.23
CA HIS A 4 -45.53 21.86 -3.89
C HIS A 4 -46.53 22.70 -4.70
N GLU A 5 -47.22 23.63 -4.02
CA GLU A 5 -48.35 24.41 -4.56
C GLU A 5 -47.98 25.28 -5.76
N LEU A 6 -46.70 25.69 -5.85
CA LEU A 6 -46.20 26.52 -6.95
C LEU A 6 -46.14 25.77 -8.29
N PHE A 7 -46.23 24.44 -8.27
CA PHE A 7 -46.12 23.62 -9.48
C PHE A 7 -47.47 23.29 -10.14
N HIS A 8 -48.61 23.52 -9.49
CA HIS A 8 -49.94 23.41 -10.12
C HIS A 8 -50.20 24.59 -11.06
N LEU A 9 -49.53 24.62 -12.21
CA LEU A 9 -49.55 25.78 -13.12
C LEU A 9 -50.98 26.18 -13.54
N ASN A 10 -51.90 25.23 -13.69
CA ASN A 10 -53.32 25.48 -13.99
C ASN A 10 -54.11 26.15 -12.86
N LEU A 11 -53.56 26.23 -11.64
CA LEU A 11 -54.15 26.90 -10.48
C LEU A 11 -53.33 28.14 -10.05
N ALA A 12 -52.00 28.02 -10.07
CA ALA A 12 -51.07 29.03 -9.55
C ALA A 12 -50.59 30.05 -10.60
N ALA A 13 -50.62 29.72 -11.90
CA ALA A 13 -50.05 30.58 -12.95
C ALA A 13 -50.65 30.30 -14.35
N ASP A 14 -51.80 30.93 -14.65
CA ASP A 14 -52.56 30.88 -15.93
C ASP A 14 -51.73 30.47 -17.15
N SER A 15 -51.63 29.15 -17.37
CA SER A 15 -50.64 28.57 -18.27
C SER A 15 -51.31 28.15 -19.59
N PRO A 16 -50.90 28.72 -20.74
CA PRO A 16 -51.48 28.35 -22.01
C PRO A 16 -51.12 26.90 -22.39
N GLU A 17 -52.05 26.23 -23.07
CA GLU A 17 -51.75 24.99 -23.79
C GLU A 17 -50.58 25.22 -24.79
N PRO A 18 -49.67 24.25 -24.97
CA PRO A 18 -49.82 22.82 -24.66
C PRO A 18 -49.03 22.36 -23.41
N ASN A 19 -48.84 23.21 -22.40
CA ASN A 19 -48.13 22.80 -21.18
C ASN A 19 -48.85 21.64 -20.48
N PRO A 20 -48.14 20.57 -20.06
CA PRO A 20 -48.76 19.45 -19.38
C PRO A 20 -49.26 19.87 -17.99
N SER A 21 -50.52 19.57 -17.68
CA SER A 21 -51.07 19.78 -16.34
C SER A 21 -50.26 19.02 -15.30
N VAL A 22 -49.87 19.72 -14.24
CA VAL A 22 -49.18 19.15 -13.08
C VAL A 22 -50.22 19.02 -11.97
N LEU A 23 -50.35 17.80 -11.45
CA LEU A 23 -51.45 17.35 -10.61
C LEU A 23 -50.89 16.56 -9.43
N ASP A 24 -51.72 16.34 -8.44
CA ASP A 24 -51.45 15.36 -7.39
C ASP A 24 -51.77 13.97 -7.92
N LEU A 25 -50.74 13.14 -8.00
CA LEU A 25 -50.89 11.76 -8.45
C LEU A 25 -50.99 10.84 -7.25
N ARG A 26 -51.96 9.93 -7.26
CA ARG A 26 -52.01 8.80 -6.31
C ARG A 26 -51.27 7.60 -6.87
N ILE A 27 -50.65 6.87 -5.94
CA ILE A 27 -50.02 5.58 -6.19
C ILE A 27 -50.54 4.56 -5.17
N ASP A 28 -50.83 3.36 -5.64
CA ASP A 28 -51.09 2.23 -4.78
C ASP A 28 -49.75 1.54 -4.49
N VAL A 29 -49.42 1.36 -3.20
CA VAL A 29 -48.13 0.81 -2.74
C VAL A 29 -48.38 -0.49 -2.00
N LYS A 30 -47.83 -1.58 -2.54
CA LYS A 30 -47.92 -2.93 -2.00
C LYS A 30 -46.89 -3.13 -0.88
N MET A 31 -47.37 -3.06 0.35
CA MET A 31 -46.58 -3.20 1.58
C MET A 31 -46.28 -4.66 1.92
N SER A 32 -47.19 -5.58 1.56
CA SER A 32 -46.99 -7.03 1.71
C SER A 32 -47.69 -7.80 0.57
N PRO A 33 -47.53 -9.14 0.44
CA PRO A 33 -48.22 -9.90 -0.60
C PRO A 33 -49.76 -9.79 -0.53
N GLN A 34 -50.32 -9.47 0.64
CA GLN A 34 -51.75 -9.34 0.94
C GLN A 34 -52.21 -7.91 1.26
N ASP A 35 -51.31 -6.92 1.26
CA ASP A 35 -51.60 -5.57 1.78
C ASP A 35 -51.10 -4.47 0.83
N THR A 36 -52.00 -3.60 0.42
CA THR A 36 -51.78 -2.47 -0.49
C THR A 36 -52.41 -1.22 0.12
N VAL A 37 -51.64 -0.12 0.14
CA VAL A 37 -52.07 1.19 0.65
C VAL A 37 -52.05 2.20 -0.48
N THR A 38 -53.20 2.84 -0.76
CA THR A 38 -53.28 4.03 -1.62
C THR A 38 -52.68 5.22 -0.88
N VAL A 39 -51.72 5.90 -1.50
CA VAL A 39 -51.11 7.13 -0.97
C VAL A 39 -50.99 8.18 -2.08
N ASP A 40 -51.07 9.45 -1.71
CA ASP A 40 -50.63 10.53 -2.58
C ASP A 40 -49.11 10.44 -2.80
N ALA A 41 -48.62 10.78 -4.00
CA ALA A 41 -47.22 10.64 -4.40
C ALA A 41 -46.30 11.73 -3.78
N TYR A 42 -46.55 12.04 -2.52
CA TYR A 42 -45.92 13.11 -1.75
C TYR A 42 -44.72 12.61 -0.94
N GLY A 43 -43.77 13.50 -0.73
CA GLY A 43 -42.53 13.22 -0.03
C GLY A 43 -41.55 12.40 -0.87
N ALA A 44 -40.30 12.43 -0.41
CA ALA A 44 -39.16 11.78 -1.05
C ALA A 44 -39.39 10.29 -1.39
N LEU A 45 -40.10 9.55 -0.52
CA LEU A 45 -40.37 8.12 -0.69
C LEU A 45 -41.29 7.87 -1.88
N HIS A 46 -42.49 8.46 -1.89
CA HIS A 46 -43.50 8.19 -2.91
C HIS A 46 -43.14 8.81 -4.26
N CYS A 47 -42.51 9.99 -4.28
CA CYS A 47 -41.87 10.55 -5.48
C CYS A 47 -40.90 9.57 -6.16
N LYS A 48 -40.08 8.86 -5.37
CA LYS A 48 -39.09 7.89 -5.89
C LYS A 48 -39.74 6.57 -6.30
N ILE A 49 -40.82 6.17 -5.65
CA ILE A 49 -41.62 5.02 -6.07
C ILE A 49 -42.25 5.30 -7.45
N LEU A 50 -42.91 6.45 -7.60
CA LEU A 50 -43.51 6.91 -8.87
C LEU A 50 -42.48 6.96 -10.01
N ALA A 51 -41.26 7.45 -9.74
CA ALA A 51 -40.18 7.51 -10.72
C ALA A 51 -39.61 6.14 -11.17
N ARG A 52 -40.07 5.02 -10.60
CA ARG A 52 -39.65 3.64 -10.95
C ARG A 52 -40.73 2.81 -11.62
N TRP A 53 -41.92 3.38 -11.81
CA TRP A 53 -43.03 2.73 -12.47
C TRP A 53 -42.77 2.54 -13.97
N GLN A 54 -43.01 1.33 -14.47
CA GLN A 54 -43.11 1.02 -15.89
C GLN A 54 -44.31 0.11 -16.09
N SER A 55 -45.22 0.49 -16.99
CA SER A 55 -46.34 -0.38 -17.34
C SER A 55 -45.92 -1.45 -18.35
N THR A 56 -46.45 -2.65 -18.16
CA THR A 56 -46.48 -3.74 -19.15
C THR A 56 -47.77 -3.73 -19.98
N LEU A 57 -48.74 -2.87 -19.66
CA LEU A 57 -50.04 -2.80 -20.34
C LEU A 57 -49.99 -1.98 -21.65
N PRO A 58 -50.52 -2.51 -22.77
CA PRO A 58 -50.58 -1.78 -24.04
C PRO A 58 -51.28 -0.42 -23.91
N GLY A 59 -50.67 0.62 -24.49
CA GLY A 59 -51.22 1.99 -24.49
C GLY A 59 -50.85 2.86 -23.28
N SER A 60 -50.10 2.33 -22.31
CA SER A 60 -49.63 3.09 -21.15
C SER A 60 -48.48 4.04 -21.50
N HIS A 61 -48.36 5.15 -20.76
CA HIS A 61 -47.22 6.07 -20.89
C HIS A 61 -45.97 5.59 -20.13
N SER A 62 -44.83 6.29 -20.31
CA SER A 62 -43.56 5.97 -19.64
C SER A 62 -43.44 6.62 -18.25
N ALA A 63 -42.48 6.18 -17.43
CA ALA A 63 -42.18 6.79 -16.12
C ALA A 63 -42.07 8.34 -16.20
N GLY A 64 -41.34 8.85 -17.19
CA GLY A 64 -41.14 10.28 -17.41
C GLY A 64 -42.44 11.07 -17.61
N TYR A 65 -43.46 10.46 -18.24
CA TYR A 65 -44.77 11.10 -18.44
C TYR A 65 -45.47 11.44 -17.13
N TYR A 66 -45.35 10.58 -16.11
CA TYR A 66 -45.99 10.80 -14.80
C TYR A 66 -45.11 11.63 -13.87
N VAL A 67 -43.79 11.42 -13.89
CA VAL A 67 -42.83 12.23 -13.10
C VAL A 67 -42.90 13.71 -13.47
N GLN A 68 -43.05 14.06 -14.76
CA GLN A 68 -43.22 15.46 -15.19
C GLN A 68 -44.60 16.07 -14.90
N ARG A 69 -45.52 15.29 -14.29
CA ARG A 69 -46.91 15.68 -14.00
C ARG A 69 -47.28 15.59 -12.52
N ASN A 70 -46.35 15.20 -11.63
CA ASN A 70 -46.55 15.23 -10.18
C ASN A 70 -45.90 16.49 -9.60
N SER A 71 -46.68 17.30 -8.87
CA SER A 71 -46.24 18.55 -8.20
C SER A 71 -44.98 18.32 -7.36
N ASP A 72 -45.03 17.30 -6.52
CA ASP A 72 -43.97 17.01 -5.54
C ASP A 72 -42.67 16.48 -6.19
N ASN A 73 -42.76 15.75 -7.32
CA ASN A 73 -41.56 15.35 -8.06
C ASN A 73 -40.78 16.55 -8.63
N LEU A 74 -41.47 17.64 -8.99
CA LEU A 74 -40.82 18.87 -9.46
C LEU A 74 -40.19 19.64 -8.28
N ALA A 75 -40.87 19.69 -7.13
CA ALA A 75 -40.33 20.28 -5.90
C ALA A 75 -39.05 19.55 -5.45
N TYR A 76 -39.07 18.21 -5.37
CA TYR A 76 -37.89 17.42 -5.02
C TYR A 76 -36.79 17.48 -6.08
N TYR A 77 -37.11 17.61 -7.37
CA TYR A 77 -36.08 17.84 -8.41
C TYR A 77 -35.38 19.19 -8.24
N ALA A 78 -36.12 20.25 -7.95
CA ALA A 78 -35.56 21.58 -7.67
C ALA A 78 -34.67 21.57 -6.42
N LEU A 79 -35.13 20.93 -5.33
CA LEU A 79 -34.36 20.73 -4.10
C LEU A 79 -33.10 19.90 -4.36
N ALA A 80 -33.19 18.81 -5.13
CA ALA A 80 -32.05 17.96 -5.46
C ALA A 80 -30.99 18.72 -6.28
N LYS A 81 -31.40 19.55 -7.26
CA LYS A 81 -30.48 20.43 -8.01
C LYS A 81 -29.84 21.50 -7.13
N TYR A 82 -30.58 22.07 -6.17
CA TYR A 82 -30.02 22.99 -5.19
C TYR A 82 -28.95 22.31 -4.32
N VAL A 83 -29.25 21.15 -3.72
CA VAL A 83 -28.31 20.39 -2.88
C VAL A 83 -27.10 19.91 -3.69
N MET A 84 -27.29 19.46 -4.93
CA MET A 84 -26.23 19.12 -5.87
C MET A 84 -25.24 20.28 -6.07
N SER A 85 -25.74 21.52 -6.21
CA SER A 85 -24.89 22.73 -6.31
C SER A 85 -24.09 23.05 -5.04
N LYS A 86 -24.45 22.46 -3.89
CA LYS A 86 -23.75 22.60 -2.61
C LYS A 86 -22.83 21.42 -2.28
N ASN A 87 -23.01 20.30 -2.96
CA ASN A 87 -22.28 19.05 -2.74
C ASN A 87 -21.36 18.69 -3.93
N GLY A 88 -20.53 19.64 -4.39
CA GLY A 88 -19.54 19.39 -5.45
C GLY A 88 -20.12 18.95 -6.81
N ASN A 89 -21.37 19.32 -7.12
CA ASN A 89 -22.16 18.82 -8.26
C ASN A 89 -22.55 17.33 -8.20
N VAL A 90 -22.37 16.66 -7.06
CA VAL A 90 -22.84 15.27 -6.84
C VAL A 90 -24.33 15.26 -6.54
N TYR A 91 -25.10 14.45 -7.27
CA TYR A 91 -26.56 14.39 -7.11
C TYR A 91 -26.93 13.73 -5.77
N PRO A 92 -27.84 14.30 -4.97
CA PRO A 92 -28.25 13.70 -3.70
C PRO A 92 -29.20 12.52 -3.95
N HIS A 93 -28.71 11.30 -3.71
CA HIS A 93 -29.52 10.09 -3.87
C HIS A 93 -30.35 9.80 -2.63
N LEU A 94 -31.67 9.70 -2.81
CA LEU A 94 -32.58 9.15 -1.81
C LEU A 94 -32.37 7.62 -1.68
N PRO A 95 -32.69 6.96 -0.54
CA PRO A 95 -32.48 5.52 -0.33
C PRO A 95 -33.12 4.62 -1.40
N ILE A 96 -32.60 3.41 -1.66
CA ILE A 96 -33.33 2.44 -2.51
C ILE A 96 -34.64 2.05 -1.81
N VAL A 97 -35.72 2.09 -2.59
CA VAL A 97 -37.03 1.66 -2.15
C VAL A 97 -37.26 0.22 -2.60
N THR A 98 -37.52 -0.66 -1.65
CA THR A 98 -37.80 -2.10 -1.88
C THR A 98 -39.28 -2.43 -1.95
N TYR A 99 -40.16 -1.50 -1.56
CA TYR A 99 -41.61 -1.61 -1.72
C TYR A 99 -42.01 -1.72 -3.20
N LYS A 100 -43.11 -2.44 -3.46
CA LYS A 100 -43.66 -2.65 -4.81
C LYS A 100 -44.86 -1.73 -5.04
N LEU A 101 -45.10 -1.34 -6.29
CA LEU A 101 -46.30 -0.61 -6.70
C LEU A 101 -47.46 -1.54 -7.02
N ASP A 102 -48.69 -1.00 -7.07
CA ASP A 102 -49.93 -1.73 -7.36
C ASP A 102 -50.91 -0.97 -8.29
N GLY A 103 -50.41 -0.14 -9.21
CA GLY A 103 -51.25 0.45 -10.27
C GLY A 103 -50.52 1.43 -11.21
N PRO A 104 -51.15 1.85 -12.32
CA PRO A 104 -50.78 3.09 -13.00
C PRO A 104 -51.11 4.29 -12.10
N PRO A 105 -50.23 5.31 -11.99
CA PRO A 105 -50.54 6.52 -11.23
C PRO A 105 -51.75 7.24 -11.85
N TYR A 106 -52.69 7.69 -11.01
CA TYR A 106 -53.90 8.37 -11.46
C TYR A 106 -54.08 9.73 -10.76
N PRO A 107 -54.64 10.74 -11.45
CA PRO A 107 -54.91 12.03 -10.83
C PRO A 107 -56.04 11.91 -9.80
N THR A 108 -56.01 12.77 -8.78
CA THR A 108 -56.97 12.76 -7.66
C THR A 108 -58.44 13.02 -8.05
N ARG A 109 -58.73 13.54 -9.26
CA ARG A 109 -60.04 13.51 -9.98
C ARG A 109 -59.88 13.92 -11.46
N PRO A 110 -60.80 13.51 -12.35
CA PRO A 110 -60.99 14.14 -13.66
C PRO A 110 -61.97 15.34 -13.60
N ASP A 111 -61.69 16.31 -14.48
CA ASP A 111 -62.62 17.30 -15.06
C ASP A 111 -63.14 18.50 -14.21
N SER A 112 -62.34 19.58 -14.24
CA SER A 112 -62.76 21.02 -14.31
C SER A 112 -63.59 21.68 -13.19
N LEU A 113 -63.03 22.74 -12.58
CA LEU A 113 -63.38 24.14 -12.89
C LEU A 113 -62.51 25.14 -12.11
N ALA A 114 -61.88 26.10 -12.79
CA ALA A 114 -61.16 27.21 -12.17
C ALA A 114 -62.12 28.40 -11.90
N THR A 115 -61.81 29.24 -10.91
CA THR A 115 -62.31 30.62 -10.83
C THR A 115 -61.32 31.51 -10.08
N PHE A 116 -61.15 32.72 -10.59
CA PHE A 116 -60.20 33.74 -10.15
C PHE A 116 -60.84 34.74 -9.19
N VAL A 117 -60.02 35.46 -8.42
CA VAL A 117 -60.43 36.68 -7.71
C VAL A 117 -59.50 37.82 -8.09
N THR A 118 -60.08 38.92 -8.58
CA THR A 118 -59.46 40.25 -8.70
C THR A 118 -60.08 41.20 -7.67
N GLU A 119 -59.49 42.39 -7.50
CA GLU A 119 -59.88 43.32 -6.42
C GLU A 119 -61.39 43.63 -6.37
N GLY A 120 -62.09 43.13 -5.33
CA GLY A 120 -63.29 43.80 -4.81
C GLY A 120 -64.47 42.94 -4.32
N SER A 121 -64.74 41.76 -4.89
CA SER A 121 -65.89 40.92 -4.47
C SER A 121 -65.91 39.52 -5.09
N ASP A 122 -66.24 38.51 -4.29
CA ASP A 122 -66.40 37.11 -4.71
C ASP A 122 -67.86 36.74 -5.04
N PHE A 123 -68.09 35.90 -6.05
CA PHE A 123 -69.36 35.17 -6.21
C PHE A 123 -69.21 33.86 -7.01
N TYR A 124 -70.10 32.89 -6.74
CA TYR A 124 -69.93 31.47 -7.06
C TYR A 124 -71.12 30.89 -7.86
N LEU A 125 -70.95 29.68 -8.43
CA LEU A 125 -72.03 28.90 -9.05
C LEU A 125 -72.00 27.43 -8.58
N ASN A 126 -73.18 26.82 -8.45
CA ASN A 126 -73.49 25.71 -7.53
C ASN A 126 -74.48 24.71 -8.16
N THR A 127 -74.30 23.40 -7.92
CA THR A 127 -75.38 22.40 -8.01
C THR A 127 -75.27 21.26 -6.97
N THR A 128 -76.01 21.38 -5.84
CA THR A 128 -76.96 20.37 -5.26
C THR A 128 -76.54 18.88 -5.08
N ASN A 129 -76.80 18.18 -3.96
CA ASN A 129 -77.87 18.27 -2.93
C ASN A 129 -77.42 17.83 -1.51
N ASP A 130 -78.16 18.28 -0.48
CA ASP A 130 -78.21 17.84 0.94
C ASP A 130 -76.88 17.42 1.61
N VAL A 131 -76.22 18.24 2.44
CA VAL A 131 -76.67 18.98 3.65
C VAL A 131 -77.22 18.07 4.75
N THR A 132 -76.37 17.68 5.69
CA THR A 132 -76.75 17.52 7.11
C THR A 132 -75.53 17.66 8.02
N ILE A 133 -75.65 18.49 9.07
CA ILE A 133 -74.85 18.45 10.32
C ILE A 133 -73.38 18.89 10.09
N LEU A 134 -72.97 20.17 10.19
CA LEU A 134 -73.07 21.10 11.34
C LEU A 134 -72.76 20.41 12.67
N ASP A 135 -71.82 20.81 13.53
CA ASP A 135 -71.01 22.02 13.63
C ASP A 135 -70.13 21.80 14.88
N TYR A 136 -68.82 22.11 14.83
CA TYR A 136 -68.15 22.81 15.94
C TYR A 136 -66.71 23.17 15.57
N SER A 137 -66.45 24.46 15.40
CA SER A 137 -65.15 25.05 15.66
C SER A 137 -65.29 26.09 16.78
N PRO A 138 -64.36 26.07 17.76
CA PRO A 138 -64.00 27.29 18.45
C PRO A 138 -62.50 27.57 18.34
N THR A 139 -62.18 28.45 17.39
CA THR A 139 -61.24 29.58 17.54
C THR A 139 -59.76 29.30 17.88
N GLY A 140 -58.87 29.65 16.94
CA GLY A 140 -57.44 29.85 17.23
C GLY A 140 -56.53 29.82 16.00
N ASP A 141 -56.65 30.82 15.11
CA ASP A 141 -55.79 31.18 13.96
C ASP A 141 -55.12 30.08 13.09
N TYR A 142 -55.30 30.24 11.77
CA TYR A 142 -55.00 29.31 10.66
C TYR A 142 -55.98 28.12 10.54
N PRO A 143 -56.74 28.03 9.43
CA PRO A 143 -57.46 26.81 9.11
C PRO A 143 -56.44 25.73 8.73
N PRO A 144 -56.42 24.55 9.39
CA PRO A 144 -55.74 23.40 8.82
C PRO A 144 -56.47 22.99 7.55
N CYS A 145 -55.73 22.78 6.45
CA CYS A 145 -56.29 22.14 5.27
C CYS A 145 -56.62 20.69 5.65
N SER A 146 -57.91 20.38 5.82
CA SER A 146 -58.39 19.04 6.15
C SER A 146 -58.32 18.13 4.93
N GLU A 147 -57.55 17.04 5.01
CA GLU A 147 -57.44 15.98 3.98
C GLU A 147 -58.70 15.09 3.90
N ASP A 148 -59.90 15.67 3.90
CA ASP A 148 -61.16 14.91 3.97
C ASP A 148 -61.65 14.45 2.59
N ALA A 149 -61.45 13.17 2.31
CA ALA A 149 -61.87 12.49 1.10
C ALA A 149 -63.17 11.68 1.28
N ASN A 150 -64.05 11.75 0.27
CA ASN A 150 -65.20 10.87 -0.04
C ASN A 150 -65.50 11.07 -1.55
N GLY A 151 -65.96 10.16 -2.43
CA GLY A 151 -66.28 8.72 -2.47
C GLY A 151 -66.88 8.45 -3.89
N ASN A 152 -67.05 7.26 -4.47
CA ASN A 152 -66.79 5.86 -4.11
C ASN A 152 -66.71 4.98 -5.41
N GLU A 153 -66.52 3.66 -5.26
CA GLU A 153 -66.74 2.58 -6.25
C GLU A 153 -65.78 2.36 -7.44
N VAL A 154 -64.66 1.71 -7.11
CA VAL A 154 -64.16 0.41 -7.64
C VAL A 154 -64.33 0.05 -9.13
N SER A 155 -63.21 -0.31 -9.76
CA SER A 155 -63.15 -1.48 -10.66
C SER A 155 -61.85 -2.30 -10.53
N SER A 156 -61.93 -3.44 -9.83
CA SER A 156 -61.05 -4.63 -9.83
C SER A 156 -59.51 -4.47 -9.74
N PRO A 157 -58.84 -4.99 -8.68
CA PRO A 157 -57.38 -5.00 -8.58
C PRO A 157 -56.71 -6.02 -9.52
N LEU A 158 -55.60 -5.63 -10.15
CA LEU A 158 -54.79 -6.46 -11.04
C LEU A 158 -53.29 -6.25 -10.77
N THR A 159 -52.61 -7.33 -10.39
CA THR A 159 -51.23 -7.35 -9.86
C THR A 159 -50.16 -6.81 -10.81
N ILE A 160 -49.17 -6.09 -10.27
CA ILE A 160 -48.01 -5.59 -11.03
C ILE A 160 -46.87 -6.62 -11.20
N ASP A 161 -46.39 -6.70 -12.44
CA ASP A 161 -45.17 -7.40 -12.86
C ASP A 161 -44.14 -6.42 -13.48
N GLY A 162 -43.25 -5.82 -12.66
CA GLY A 162 -42.00 -5.21 -13.16
C GLY A 162 -41.56 -3.87 -12.56
N PHE A 163 -40.23 -3.64 -12.56
CA PHE A 163 -39.60 -2.32 -12.39
C PHE A 163 -39.11 -1.83 -13.76
N SER A 164 -39.04 -0.51 -13.96
CA SER A 164 -38.38 0.07 -15.14
C SER A 164 -36.91 -0.42 -15.26
N PRO A 165 -36.46 -0.89 -16.44
CA PRO A 165 -35.08 -1.35 -16.64
C PRO A 165 -34.10 -0.18 -16.52
N ALA A 166 -32.85 -0.48 -16.14
CA ALA A 166 -31.78 0.52 -16.02
C ALA A 166 -31.64 1.38 -17.29
N SER A 167 -31.81 0.80 -18.48
CA SER A 167 -31.76 1.49 -19.77
C SER A 167 -32.83 2.59 -19.99
N ALA A 168 -33.81 2.73 -19.09
CA ALA A 168 -34.76 3.84 -19.10
C ALA A 168 -34.25 5.09 -18.36
N TYR A 169 -33.10 5.00 -17.69
CA TYR A 169 -32.44 6.08 -16.97
C TYR A 169 -31.12 6.48 -17.65
N PRO A 170 -30.68 7.75 -17.49
CA PRO A 170 -29.34 8.18 -17.89
C PRO A 170 -28.21 7.35 -17.26
N ASP A 171 -27.09 7.22 -17.99
CA ASP A 171 -25.95 6.39 -17.57
C ASP A 171 -25.26 6.89 -16.29
N ASP A 172 -25.29 8.21 -16.02
CA ASP A 172 -24.78 8.80 -14.79
C ASP A 172 -25.62 8.41 -13.56
N TYR A 173 -26.94 8.36 -13.71
CA TYR A 173 -27.86 7.85 -12.68
C TYR A 173 -27.62 6.36 -12.41
N ASN A 174 -27.55 5.54 -13.47
CA ASN A 174 -27.32 4.10 -13.34
C ASN A 174 -25.97 3.79 -12.67
N SER A 175 -24.92 4.50 -13.07
CA SER A 175 -23.58 4.34 -12.47
C SER A 175 -23.59 4.63 -10.96
N GLN A 176 -24.23 5.72 -10.54
CA GLN A 176 -24.32 6.09 -9.12
C GLN A 176 -25.21 5.13 -8.30
N VAL A 177 -26.25 4.54 -8.92
CA VAL A 177 -27.06 3.49 -8.27
C VAL A 177 -26.25 2.20 -8.07
N LEU A 178 -25.40 1.81 -9.02
CA LEU A 178 -24.53 0.65 -8.89
C LEU A 178 -23.51 0.80 -7.75
N THR A 179 -22.85 1.96 -7.63
CA THR A 179 -21.93 2.27 -6.51
C THR A 179 -22.58 2.07 -5.14
N TRP A 180 -23.88 2.35 -5.02
CA TRP A 180 -24.62 2.20 -3.76
C TRP A 180 -25.16 0.78 -3.53
N ILE A 181 -25.48 0.03 -4.58
CA ILE A 181 -25.80 -1.40 -4.47
C ILE A 181 -24.57 -2.19 -4.00
N GLU A 182 -23.36 -1.83 -4.47
CA GLU A 182 -22.11 -2.36 -3.95
C GLU A 182 -21.92 -2.03 -2.46
N ALA A 183 -22.19 -0.79 -2.05
CA ALA A 183 -22.12 -0.37 -0.65
C ALA A 183 -23.13 -1.07 0.27
N LEU A 184 -24.30 -1.51 -0.24
CA LEU A 184 -25.26 -2.34 0.50
C LEU A 184 -24.97 -3.84 0.43
N GLY A 185 -24.32 -4.32 -0.64
CA GLY A 185 -23.91 -5.72 -0.79
C GLY A 185 -22.79 -6.10 0.17
N SER A 186 -22.02 -5.11 0.63
CA SER A 186 -21.13 -5.26 1.79
C SER A 186 -21.95 -5.56 3.05
N THR A 187 -21.88 -6.82 3.50
CA THR A 187 -22.24 -7.19 4.88
C THR A 187 -21.07 -7.05 5.85
N GLU A 188 -19.97 -6.43 5.40
CA GLU A 188 -19.00 -5.81 6.31
C GLU A 188 -19.46 -4.39 6.63
N GLY A 189 -19.53 -4.11 7.94
CA GLY A 189 -20.23 -2.95 8.47
C GLY A 189 -19.70 -1.63 7.93
N GLY A 190 -20.61 -0.77 7.47
CA GLY A 190 -20.27 0.53 6.94
C GLY A 190 -19.36 1.33 7.87
N SER A 191 -18.29 1.87 7.28
CA SER A 191 -17.35 2.79 7.91
C SER A 191 -18.08 4.00 8.49
N ASN A 192 -18.30 3.97 9.80
CA ASN A 192 -18.72 5.12 10.57
C ASN A 192 -17.46 5.96 10.87
N PRO A 193 -17.29 7.17 10.33
CA PRO A 193 -16.13 8.00 10.63
C PRO A 193 -16.28 8.58 12.05
N GLY A 194 -15.82 7.81 13.04
CA GLY A 194 -15.74 8.22 14.44
C GLY A 194 -16.59 7.42 15.42
N SER A 195 -16.07 6.28 15.89
CA SER A 195 -16.30 5.76 17.25
C SER A 195 -15.27 4.65 17.52
N GLY A 196 -14.27 4.92 18.34
CA GLY A 196 -13.08 4.06 18.48
C GLY A 196 -13.32 2.76 19.26
N GLY A 197 -13.07 1.63 18.59
CA GLY A 197 -12.39 0.46 19.16
C GLY A 197 -10.94 0.42 18.65
N ASP A 198 -10.05 -0.26 19.37
CA ASP A 198 -8.67 -0.60 18.98
C ASP A 198 -7.63 0.54 18.76
N ALA A 199 -7.95 1.79 19.08
CA ALA A 199 -7.06 2.95 18.92
C ALA A 199 -5.97 3.10 20.02
N GLY A 200 -5.28 2.01 20.37
CA GLY A 200 -4.22 2.01 21.38
C GLY A 200 -2.81 2.05 20.80
N GLN A 201 -1.90 2.73 21.50
CA GLN A 201 -0.46 2.68 21.23
C GLN A 201 0.08 1.26 21.45
N GLN A 202 0.97 0.83 20.57
CA GLN A 202 1.53 -0.52 20.44
C GLN A 202 3.06 -0.48 20.36
N ILE A 203 3.68 -1.63 20.58
CA ILE A 203 5.11 -1.86 20.38
C ILE A 203 5.32 -2.49 19.00
N ALA A 204 6.23 -1.88 18.25
CA ALA A 204 6.75 -2.38 16.98
C ALA A 204 8.27 -2.42 17.07
N ILE A 205 8.90 -3.47 16.52
CA ILE A 205 10.32 -3.74 16.72
C ILE A 205 10.99 -3.98 15.37
N ALA A 206 12.02 -3.19 15.04
CA ALA A 206 12.95 -3.44 13.96
C ALA A 206 13.87 -4.62 14.33
N SER A 207 13.31 -5.83 14.36
CA SER A 207 13.94 -7.03 14.94
C SER A 207 15.02 -7.65 14.04
N TYR A 208 16.14 -6.95 13.84
CA TYR A 208 17.31 -7.41 13.07
C TYR A 208 18.18 -8.43 13.86
N ILE A 209 17.55 -9.15 14.78
CA ILE A 209 18.14 -10.16 15.66
C ILE A 209 18.38 -11.45 14.86
N ASN A 210 19.63 -11.88 14.74
CA ASN A 210 19.97 -13.12 14.03
C ASN A 210 19.25 -14.34 14.67
N PRO A 211 18.39 -15.08 13.93
CA PRO A 211 17.62 -16.20 14.48
C PRO A 211 18.46 -17.33 15.09
N LEU A 212 19.69 -17.53 14.61
CA LEU A 212 20.64 -18.51 15.14
C LEU A 212 21.58 -17.93 16.20
N GLY A 213 21.77 -16.61 16.20
CA GLY A 213 22.60 -15.89 17.18
C GLY A 213 21.92 -15.72 18.54
N ASP A 214 20.63 -15.34 18.55
CA ASP A 214 19.82 -15.23 19.77
C ASP A 214 18.39 -15.80 19.57
N PRO A 215 18.24 -17.13 19.58
CA PRO A 215 16.93 -17.77 19.55
C PRO A 215 16.11 -17.50 20.83
N ALA A 216 16.73 -17.12 21.95
CA ALA A 216 16.03 -16.88 23.21
C ALA A 216 15.21 -15.58 23.16
N SER A 217 15.72 -14.54 22.51
CA SER A 217 14.96 -13.32 22.25
C SER A 217 13.79 -13.54 21.29
N TRP A 218 13.93 -14.41 20.28
CA TRP A 218 12.80 -14.78 19.42
C TRP A 218 11.69 -15.51 20.18
N GLU A 219 12.01 -16.47 21.05
CA GLU A 219 11.00 -17.13 21.91
C GLU A 219 10.27 -16.14 22.84
N ARG A 220 10.97 -15.13 23.38
CA ARG A 220 10.34 -14.03 24.14
C ARG A 220 9.39 -13.21 23.27
N LEU A 221 9.83 -12.80 22.07
CA LEU A 221 8.99 -12.07 21.12
C LEU A 221 7.71 -12.83 20.81
N PHE A 222 7.78 -14.14 20.54
CA PHE A 222 6.59 -14.95 20.26
C PHE A 222 5.61 -15.02 21.45
N ALA A 223 6.13 -15.03 22.68
CA ALA A 223 5.33 -15.17 23.90
C ALA A 223 4.58 -13.88 24.31
N TYR A 224 5.06 -12.70 23.94
CA TYR A 224 4.40 -11.43 24.28
C TYR A 224 3.03 -11.30 23.59
N ASP A 225 2.07 -10.68 24.27
CA ASP A 225 0.72 -10.41 23.75
C ASP A 225 0.79 -9.67 22.41
N THR A 226 0.08 -10.19 21.39
CA THR A 226 0.03 -9.60 20.05
C THR A 226 -0.72 -8.27 19.97
N GLN A 227 -1.53 -7.92 20.98
CA GLN A 227 -2.09 -6.58 21.10
C GLN A 227 -1.08 -5.58 21.68
N LYS A 228 -0.02 -6.05 22.37
CA LYS A 228 1.04 -5.21 22.93
C LYS A 228 2.21 -5.08 21.96
N VAL A 229 2.79 -6.21 21.57
CA VAL A 229 3.90 -6.32 20.61
C VAL A 229 3.32 -6.89 19.32
N SER A 230 2.91 -6.00 18.40
CA SER A 230 2.06 -6.34 17.25
C SER A 230 2.83 -6.45 15.93
N VAL A 231 3.95 -5.73 15.80
CA VAL A 231 4.74 -5.64 14.56
C VAL A 231 6.21 -6.00 14.82
N LEU A 232 6.80 -6.81 13.92
CA LEU A 232 8.20 -7.19 13.89
C LEU A 232 8.76 -6.93 12.48
N VAL A 233 10.08 -6.84 12.30
CA VAL A 233 10.71 -6.70 10.98
C VAL A 233 11.76 -7.80 10.79
N ALA A 234 11.64 -8.53 9.68
CA ALA A 234 12.63 -9.50 9.23
C ALA A 234 13.58 -8.85 8.23
N ASN A 235 14.89 -8.96 8.48
CA ASN A 235 15.92 -8.54 7.55
C ASN A 235 16.90 -9.71 7.36
N VAL A 236 16.69 -10.52 6.32
CA VAL A 236 17.48 -11.74 6.08
C VAL A 236 18.91 -11.37 5.73
N LEU A 237 19.09 -10.50 4.73
CA LEU A 237 20.39 -10.06 4.26
C LEU A 237 20.29 -8.72 3.49
N ASN A 238 19.84 -7.66 4.17
CA ASN A 238 19.44 -6.38 3.57
C ASN A 238 18.38 -6.52 2.46
N GLY A 239 17.41 -7.41 2.71
CA GLY A 239 16.40 -7.85 1.76
C GLY A 239 15.95 -9.30 2.02
N PRO A 240 15.17 -9.90 1.10
CA PRO A 240 14.64 -11.28 1.20
C PRO A 240 15.65 -12.39 0.87
N ASP A 241 16.78 -12.02 0.26
CA ASP A 241 17.73 -12.91 -0.45
C ASP A 241 17.16 -13.57 -1.73
N TYR A 242 17.95 -14.43 -2.42
CA TYR A 242 17.56 -15.14 -3.64
C TYR A 242 16.89 -16.50 -3.37
N VAL A 243 17.10 -17.06 -2.18
CA VAL A 243 16.63 -18.37 -1.71
C VAL A 243 16.09 -18.24 -0.28
N VAL A 244 15.24 -19.18 0.12
CA VAL A 244 14.70 -19.24 1.49
C VAL A 244 15.84 -19.49 2.48
N ASP A 245 15.96 -18.64 3.50
CA ASP A 245 16.69 -18.97 4.71
C ASP A 245 15.76 -19.70 5.70
N ASP A 246 16.08 -20.95 6.04
CA ASP A 246 15.24 -21.79 6.89
C ASP A 246 15.10 -21.24 8.32
N SER A 247 16.10 -20.51 8.84
CA SER A 247 16.08 -19.94 10.18
C SER A 247 15.16 -18.73 10.25
N TRP A 248 15.22 -17.86 9.24
CA TRP A 248 14.29 -16.74 9.07
C TRP A 248 12.88 -17.22 8.76
N LYS A 249 12.72 -18.25 7.91
CA LYS A 249 11.40 -18.85 7.66
C LYS A 249 10.76 -19.38 8.94
N SER A 250 11.54 -20.05 9.80
CA SER A 250 11.06 -20.55 11.09
C SER A 250 10.52 -19.43 11.98
N VAL A 251 11.25 -18.31 12.13
CA VAL A 251 10.78 -17.18 12.97
C VAL A 251 9.60 -16.42 12.32
N ILE A 252 9.55 -16.32 10.99
CA ILE A 252 8.45 -15.70 10.24
C ILE A 252 7.15 -16.50 10.40
N ASP A 253 7.18 -17.80 10.12
CA ASP A 253 6.02 -18.69 10.29
C ASP A 253 5.56 -18.71 11.78
N LYS A 254 6.52 -18.69 12.72
CA LYS A 254 6.21 -18.67 14.15
C LYS A 254 5.57 -17.36 14.60
N ALA A 255 6.10 -16.20 14.20
CA ALA A 255 5.51 -14.89 14.50
C ALA A 255 4.08 -14.78 13.93
N ALA A 256 3.89 -15.17 12.67
CA ALA A 256 2.58 -15.19 12.02
C ALA A 256 1.58 -16.09 12.77
N SER A 257 2.01 -17.26 13.25
CA SER A 257 1.18 -18.17 14.04
C SER A 257 0.71 -17.58 15.39
N GLN A 258 1.37 -16.54 15.90
CA GLN A 258 0.97 -15.80 17.10
C GLN A 258 0.14 -14.55 16.79
N GLY A 259 -0.27 -14.35 15.53
CA GLY A 259 -1.06 -13.20 15.08
C GLY A 259 -0.25 -11.92 14.82
N LYS A 260 1.08 -11.97 14.94
CA LYS A 260 1.96 -10.80 14.74
C LYS A 260 2.17 -10.50 13.27
N LYS A 261 2.36 -9.22 12.95
CA LYS A 261 2.74 -8.76 11.62
C LYS A 261 4.26 -8.65 11.52
N ILE A 262 4.91 -9.72 11.04
CA ILE A 262 6.34 -9.67 10.69
C ILE A 262 6.52 -9.17 9.25
N LEU A 263 7.29 -8.10 9.07
CA LEU A 263 7.42 -7.38 7.81
C LEU A 263 8.74 -7.69 7.13
N GLY A 264 8.73 -7.86 5.81
CA GLY A 264 9.96 -8.00 5.03
C GLY A 264 10.64 -6.65 4.84
N TYR A 265 11.92 -6.52 5.20
CA TYR A 265 12.73 -5.34 4.94
C TYR A 265 12.98 -5.14 3.44
N VAL A 266 12.70 -3.94 2.91
CA VAL A 266 12.96 -3.55 1.52
C VAL A 266 13.65 -2.18 1.48
N ARG A 267 14.82 -2.12 0.85
CA ARG A 267 15.64 -0.90 0.75
C ARG A 267 15.17 0.00 -0.40
N THR A 268 14.73 1.22 -0.10
CA THR A 268 14.20 2.17 -1.10
C THR A 268 15.20 3.24 -1.59
N GLY A 269 16.38 3.35 -0.97
CA GLY A 269 17.47 4.15 -1.53
C GLY A 269 17.29 5.66 -1.49
N TYR A 270 16.33 6.18 -0.72
CA TYR A 270 15.82 7.54 -0.87
C TYR A 270 15.44 7.86 -2.32
N LEU A 271 14.96 6.87 -3.07
CA LEU A 271 14.67 6.94 -4.52
C LEU A 271 15.85 7.44 -5.39
N GLY A 272 17.08 7.40 -4.87
CA GLY A 272 18.28 7.95 -5.51
C GLY A 272 18.37 9.49 -5.54
N VAL A 273 17.43 10.20 -4.89
CA VAL A 273 17.36 11.67 -4.94
C VAL A 273 18.04 12.38 -3.76
N SER A 274 18.47 11.62 -2.75
CA SER A 274 19.24 12.15 -1.61
C SER A 274 20.60 12.71 -2.02
N GLN A 275 21.26 13.45 -1.13
CA GLN A 275 22.63 13.96 -1.33
C GLN A 275 23.65 12.81 -1.45
N GLN A 276 23.38 11.70 -0.76
CA GLN A 276 24.11 10.44 -0.85
C GLN A 276 23.84 9.70 -2.17
N GLN A 277 22.92 10.16 -3.01
CA GLN A 277 22.87 9.79 -4.42
C GLN A 277 22.87 8.27 -4.67
N PHE A 278 22.17 7.52 -3.82
CA PHE A 278 22.22 6.07 -3.81
C PHE A 278 21.74 5.48 -5.14
N THR A 279 22.39 4.39 -5.54
CA THR A 279 21.98 3.59 -6.69
C THR A 279 21.22 2.34 -6.26
N THR A 280 20.35 1.88 -7.15
CA THR A 280 19.86 0.49 -7.16
C THR A 280 21.03 -0.49 -7.19
N ARG A 281 20.78 -1.77 -6.86
CA ARG A 281 21.77 -2.85 -6.96
C ARG A 281 22.30 -3.05 -8.39
N LEU A 282 21.61 -2.51 -9.40
CA LEU A 282 22.01 -2.48 -10.81
C LEU A 282 22.74 -1.18 -11.21
N GLY A 283 23.12 -0.32 -10.25
CA GLY A 283 23.92 0.88 -10.49
C GLY A 283 23.14 2.09 -11.04
N SER A 284 21.82 2.04 -11.06
CA SER A 284 20.96 3.12 -11.59
C SER A 284 20.46 4.07 -10.50
N LYS A 285 20.30 5.35 -10.86
CA LYS A 285 19.64 6.39 -10.05
C LYS A 285 18.25 6.77 -10.57
N ASP A 286 17.80 6.18 -11.68
CA ASP A 286 16.52 6.55 -12.28
C ASP A 286 15.37 6.12 -11.38
N LEU A 287 14.42 7.03 -11.15
CA LEU A 287 13.25 6.82 -10.31
C LEU A 287 12.44 5.56 -10.70
N ALA A 288 12.38 5.25 -11.99
CA ALA A 288 11.71 4.06 -12.51
C ALA A 288 12.48 2.75 -12.27
N ASP A 289 13.81 2.79 -12.18
CA ASP A 289 14.60 1.61 -11.79
C ASP A 289 14.52 1.38 -10.27
N TRP A 290 14.41 2.44 -9.47
CA TRP A 290 14.10 2.33 -8.04
C TRP A 290 12.73 1.73 -7.80
N ALA A 291 11.68 2.25 -8.45
CA ALA A 291 10.35 1.65 -8.43
C ALA A 291 10.39 0.17 -8.84
N SER A 292 11.08 -0.14 -9.94
CA SER A 292 11.25 -1.51 -10.43
C SER A 292 11.91 -2.42 -9.38
N GLN A 293 12.97 -1.96 -8.71
CA GLN A 293 13.67 -2.76 -7.70
C GLN A 293 12.80 -3.00 -6.45
N ILE A 294 12.11 -1.97 -5.97
CA ILE A 294 11.31 -2.04 -4.75
C ILE A 294 10.18 -3.06 -4.92
N GLU A 295 9.43 -3.02 -6.03
CA GLU A 295 8.36 -3.98 -6.31
C GLU A 295 8.88 -5.42 -6.50
N GLN A 296 10.07 -5.58 -7.09
CA GLN A 296 10.74 -6.87 -7.20
C GLN A 296 11.16 -7.43 -5.83
N ASP A 297 11.64 -6.59 -4.91
CA ASP A 297 11.99 -7.01 -3.56
C ASP A 297 10.75 -7.40 -2.74
N VAL A 298 9.66 -6.64 -2.87
CA VAL A 298 8.34 -7.00 -2.33
C VAL A 298 7.91 -8.37 -2.82
N ASP A 299 7.92 -8.57 -4.14
CA ASP A 299 7.54 -9.85 -4.75
C ASP A 299 8.41 -11.00 -4.25
N LYS A 300 9.72 -10.78 -4.10
CA LYS A 300 10.66 -11.81 -3.67
C LYS A 300 10.46 -12.22 -2.20
N TRP A 301 10.04 -11.31 -1.32
CA TRP A 301 9.62 -11.65 0.04
C TRP A 301 8.44 -12.63 0.04
N PHE A 302 7.38 -12.33 -0.73
CA PHE A 302 6.20 -13.21 -0.80
C PHE A 302 6.46 -14.50 -1.59
N GLU A 303 7.37 -14.50 -2.57
CA GLU A 303 7.82 -15.71 -3.28
C GLU A 303 8.51 -16.69 -2.33
N LEU A 304 9.46 -16.22 -1.52
CA LEU A 304 10.29 -17.07 -0.66
C LEU A 304 9.59 -17.47 0.64
N TYR A 305 8.89 -16.55 1.29
CA TYR A 305 8.36 -16.74 2.64
C TYR A 305 6.82 -16.84 2.69
N GLY A 306 6.13 -16.61 1.56
CA GLY A 306 4.69 -16.75 1.45
C GLY A 306 3.90 -15.73 2.28
N THR A 307 2.62 -16.03 2.53
CA THR A 307 1.70 -15.17 3.29
C THR A 307 1.96 -15.15 4.81
N SER A 308 3.01 -15.84 5.29
CA SER A 308 3.49 -15.69 6.67
C SER A 308 4.19 -14.34 6.87
N VAL A 309 4.73 -13.74 5.80
CA VAL A 309 5.13 -12.33 5.80
C VAL A 309 3.86 -11.49 5.88
N GLY A 310 3.72 -10.73 6.96
CA GLY A 310 2.54 -9.92 7.25
C GLY A 310 2.46 -8.60 6.50
N GLY A 311 3.51 -8.25 5.73
CA GLY A 311 3.65 -6.97 5.06
C GLY A 311 5.10 -6.59 4.77
N ILE A 312 5.36 -5.31 4.50
CA ILE A 312 6.66 -4.80 4.06
C ILE A 312 7.08 -3.57 4.87
N PHE A 313 8.36 -3.54 5.24
CA PHE A 313 9.03 -2.39 5.85
C PHE A 313 9.95 -1.76 4.80
N PHE A 314 9.53 -0.62 4.25
CA PHE A 314 10.27 0.15 3.26
C PHE A 314 11.25 1.10 3.97
N ASP A 315 12.54 0.79 3.94
CA ASP A 315 13.56 1.59 4.60
C ASP A 315 14.25 2.59 3.66
N GLU A 316 14.98 3.56 4.22
CA GLU A 316 15.59 4.70 3.53
C GLU A 316 14.54 5.55 2.76
N GLY A 317 13.38 5.79 3.37
CA GLY A 317 12.29 6.54 2.78
C GLY A 317 12.62 8.02 2.55
N TRP A 318 12.25 8.57 1.38
CA TRP A 318 12.45 9.98 1.09
C TRP A 318 11.32 10.85 1.68
N PRO A 319 11.60 11.87 2.52
CA PRO A 319 10.57 12.55 3.31
C PRO A 319 9.89 13.78 2.64
N GLU A 320 10.37 14.22 1.47
CA GLU A 320 9.82 15.39 0.77
C GLU A 320 8.92 14.98 -0.40
N CYS A 321 7.82 15.70 -0.65
CA CYS A 321 6.85 15.34 -1.71
C CYS A 321 7.48 15.30 -3.11
N GLY A 322 8.51 16.11 -3.33
CA GLY A 322 9.10 16.35 -4.64
C GLY A 322 8.26 17.28 -5.54
N PRO A 323 8.74 17.59 -6.75
CA PRO A 323 8.00 18.40 -7.71
C PRO A 323 6.66 17.73 -8.06
N ASN A 324 5.55 18.43 -7.84
CA ASN A 324 4.19 17.94 -8.09
C ASN A 324 3.89 16.58 -7.41
N ASN A 325 4.36 16.38 -6.18
CA ASN A 325 4.17 15.16 -5.36
C ASN A 325 4.75 13.85 -5.92
N ILE A 326 5.59 13.89 -6.97
CA ILE A 326 6.09 12.70 -7.66
C ILE A 326 6.69 11.60 -6.77
N TYR A 327 7.30 11.95 -5.63
CA TYR A 327 7.85 10.96 -4.70
C TYR A 327 6.76 10.33 -3.82
N ALA A 328 5.86 11.15 -3.26
CA ALA A 328 4.73 10.66 -2.48
C ALA A 328 3.79 9.79 -3.33
N ASP A 329 3.48 10.24 -4.55
CA ASP A 329 2.67 9.50 -5.52
C ASP A 329 3.30 8.15 -5.88
N LEU A 330 4.62 8.07 -5.97
CA LEU A 330 5.32 6.80 -6.21
C LEU A 330 5.22 5.84 -5.02
N TYR A 331 5.38 6.32 -3.78
CA TYR A 331 5.19 5.47 -2.60
C TYR A 331 3.74 4.98 -2.45
N ALA A 332 2.75 5.84 -2.72
CA ALA A 332 1.35 5.43 -2.79
C ALA A 332 1.14 4.35 -3.87
N HIS A 333 1.76 4.51 -5.05
CA HIS A 333 1.69 3.51 -6.11
C HIS A 333 2.30 2.16 -5.68
N ILE A 334 3.49 2.15 -5.09
CA ILE A 334 4.17 0.95 -4.57
C ILE A 334 3.35 0.26 -3.48
N ASN A 335 2.76 1.03 -2.56
CA ASN A 335 1.85 0.51 -1.53
C ASN A 335 0.62 -0.16 -2.16
N ASN A 336 0.02 0.52 -3.14
CA ASN A 336 -1.15 0.04 -3.85
C ASN A 336 -0.86 -1.20 -4.72
N TYR A 337 0.31 -1.29 -5.36
CA TYR A 337 0.79 -2.52 -6.01
C TYR A 337 0.91 -3.67 -5.01
N THR A 338 1.63 -3.42 -3.90
CA THR A 338 1.87 -4.39 -2.81
C THR A 338 0.55 -4.96 -2.30
N LYS A 339 -0.40 -4.09 -1.93
CA LYS A 339 -1.70 -4.49 -1.37
C LYS A 339 -2.66 -5.13 -2.39
N ARG A 340 -2.62 -4.75 -3.68
CA ARG A 340 -3.40 -5.43 -4.73
C ARG A 340 -2.91 -6.85 -4.98
N LYS A 341 -1.59 -7.07 -4.96
CA LYS A 341 -0.97 -8.38 -5.22
C LYS A 341 -0.96 -9.28 -3.98
N TYR A 342 -0.86 -8.67 -2.79
CA TYR A 342 -0.83 -9.34 -1.49
C TYR A 342 -1.85 -8.69 -0.52
N PRO A 343 -3.15 -9.04 -0.65
CA PRO A 343 -4.20 -8.48 0.21
C PRO A 343 -3.93 -8.70 1.70
N GLY A 344 -4.15 -7.65 2.51
CA GLY A 344 -3.88 -7.68 3.96
C GLY A 344 -2.41 -7.46 4.36
N ALA A 345 -1.51 -7.19 3.40
CA ALA A 345 -0.17 -6.71 3.66
C ALA A 345 -0.18 -5.35 4.38
N TYR A 346 0.54 -5.27 5.49
CA TYR A 346 0.77 -4.03 6.24
C TYR A 346 2.02 -3.30 5.71
N THR A 347 1.96 -1.99 5.49
CA THR A 347 3.07 -1.24 4.86
C THR A 347 3.60 -0.10 5.72
N VAL A 348 4.90 -0.15 6.02
CA VAL A 348 5.62 0.89 6.77
C VAL A 348 6.64 1.57 5.86
N LEU A 349 6.74 2.90 5.89
CA LEU A 349 7.85 3.64 5.27
C LEU A 349 8.69 4.33 6.34
N ASN A 350 10.00 4.08 6.34
CA ASN A 350 10.95 4.64 7.29
C ASN A 350 11.88 5.70 6.65
N PRO A 351 11.55 7.00 6.77
CA PRO A 351 12.52 8.08 6.57
C PRO A 351 13.44 8.34 7.77
N GLY A 352 13.20 7.74 8.93
CA GLY A 352 13.89 7.99 10.21
C GLY A 352 13.72 9.42 10.76
N SER A 353 12.92 10.25 10.10
CA SER A 353 12.94 11.71 10.23
C SER A 353 11.57 12.34 9.90
N PRO A 354 11.34 13.63 10.24
CA PRO A 354 10.08 14.30 9.94
C PRO A 354 9.74 14.29 8.45
N ILE A 355 8.48 14.04 8.13
CA ILE A 355 7.99 13.78 6.77
C ILE A 355 6.84 14.71 6.40
N ALA A 356 6.77 15.12 5.14
CA ALA A 356 5.75 16.05 4.66
C ALA A 356 4.33 15.42 4.63
N GLN A 357 3.28 16.23 4.81
CA GLN A 357 1.90 15.72 4.92
C GLN A 357 1.39 14.96 3.69
N CYS A 358 1.96 15.21 2.50
CA CYS A 358 1.64 14.46 1.28
C CYS A 358 1.86 12.93 1.40
N PHE A 359 2.63 12.47 2.40
CA PHE A 359 2.83 11.05 2.68
C PHE A 359 1.79 10.43 3.61
N GLU A 360 0.92 11.21 4.25
CA GLU A 360 0.00 10.71 5.29
C GLU A 360 -0.83 9.50 4.84
N ASP A 361 -1.27 9.48 3.58
CA ASP A 361 -2.07 8.39 3.01
C ASP A 361 -1.29 7.46 2.07
N THR A 362 0.04 7.62 1.92
CA THR A 362 0.84 6.80 0.98
C THR A 362 1.12 5.39 1.49
N MET A 363 1.12 5.19 2.82
CA MET A 363 1.42 3.93 3.50
C MET A 363 0.47 3.73 4.68
N ASP A 364 0.41 2.52 5.24
CA ASP A 364 -0.34 2.28 6.49
C ASP A 364 0.27 3.05 7.67
N THR A 365 1.61 3.10 7.75
CA THR A 365 2.36 3.80 8.81
C THR A 365 3.66 4.41 8.29
N LEU A 366 4.05 5.55 8.87
CA LEU A 366 5.29 6.28 8.60
C LEU A 366 6.15 6.28 9.87
N LEU A 367 7.43 5.95 9.76
CA LEU A 367 8.38 5.97 10.87
C LEU A 367 9.13 7.31 10.89
N THR A 368 8.61 8.28 11.63
CA THR A 368 8.98 9.70 11.49
C THR A 368 10.01 10.20 12.50
N PHE A 369 10.59 9.29 13.29
CA PHE A 369 11.67 9.60 14.22
C PHE A 369 12.47 8.34 14.53
N GLU A 370 13.77 8.38 14.29
CA GLU A 370 14.73 7.33 14.61
C GLU A 370 16.00 7.99 15.20
N SER A 371 16.05 8.14 16.53
CA SER A 371 17.20 8.76 17.21
C SER A 371 17.24 8.46 18.71
N SER A 372 18.25 8.98 19.41
CA SER A 372 18.44 8.71 20.83
C SER A 372 17.38 9.34 21.74
N TYR A 373 17.28 8.80 22.95
CA TYR A 373 16.58 9.37 24.10
C TYR A 373 16.88 10.87 24.32
N GLU A 374 18.14 11.29 24.23
CA GLU A 374 18.52 12.69 24.39
C GLU A 374 17.96 13.56 23.27
N THR A 375 18.04 13.11 22.01
CA THR A 375 17.40 13.80 20.89
C THR A 375 15.89 13.87 21.09
N TYR A 376 15.24 12.77 21.47
CA TYR A 376 13.78 12.71 21.63
C TYR A 376 13.24 13.63 22.74
N THR A 377 14.03 13.86 23.78
CA THR A 377 13.66 14.69 24.94
C THR A 377 14.09 16.15 24.81
N THR A 378 15.16 16.47 24.08
CA THR A 378 15.74 17.84 24.06
C THR A 378 15.81 18.50 22.68
N MET A 379 15.83 17.73 21.59
CA MET A 379 16.03 18.22 20.21
C MET A 379 14.98 17.70 19.22
N TYR A 380 13.86 17.16 19.74
CA TYR A 380 12.79 16.60 18.91
C TYR A 380 12.15 17.65 18.01
N VAL A 381 12.14 17.35 16.71
CA VAL A 381 11.43 18.11 15.68
C VAL A 381 10.19 17.31 15.29
N PRO A 382 8.97 17.85 15.48
CA PRO A 382 7.75 17.20 15.00
C PRO A 382 7.56 17.37 13.49
N ASN A 383 6.67 16.59 12.91
CA ASN A 383 6.03 16.93 11.63
C ASN A 383 5.29 18.28 11.76
N ASP A 384 5.10 19.00 10.66
CA ASP A 384 4.30 20.23 10.61
C ASP A 384 2.77 19.99 10.51
N TRP A 385 2.37 18.72 10.53
CA TRP A 385 0.99 18.23 10.51
C TRP A 385 0.73 17.23 11.66
N ILE A 386 -0.55 17.04 12.00
CA ILE A 386 -1.02 16.07 13.00
C ILE A 386 -1.72 14.93 12.26
N PRO A 387 -1.42 13.65 12.56
CA PRO A 387 -2.03 12.52 11.88
C PRO A 387 -3.52 12.36 12.21
N LYS A 388 -4.32 11.95 11.21
CA LYS A 388 -5.74 11.58 11.36
C LYS A 388 -5.95 10.42 12.36
N ASP A 389 -5.00 9.50 12.45
CA ASP A 389 -4.99 8.36 13.37
C ASP A 389 -3.56 8.19 13.92
N PRO A 390 -3.34 8.12 15.25
CA PRO A 390 -2.00 7.93 15.82
C PRO A 390 -1.24 6.72 15.26
N ARG A 391 -1.93 5.66 14.83
CA ARG A 391 -1.32 4.46 14.24
C ARG A 391 -0.62 4.73 12.91
N LYS A 392 -0.86 5.88 12.28
CA LYS A 392 -0.09 6.36 11.13
C LYS A 392 1.37 6.68 11.44
N ILE A 393 1.75 6.83 12.72
CA ILE A 393 3.11 7.22 13.10
C ILE A 393 3.78 6.18 14.01
N TRP A 394 4.99 5.78 13.63
CA TRP A 394 5.93 5.00 14.44
C TRP A 394 7.16 5.85 14.80
N HIS A 395 7.63 5.77 16.04
CA HIS A 395 8.95 6.27 16.45
C HIS A 395 9.84 5.15 17.01
N ILE A 396 11.13 5.19 16.70
CA ILE A 396 12.19 4.38 17.33
C ILE A 396 13.03 5.30 18.24
N ILE A 397 13.25 4.87 19.49
CA ILE A 397 13.98 5.65 20.49
C ILE A 397 14.99 4.76 21.23
N TYR A 398 16.27 4.91 20.90
CA TYR A 398 17.37 4.13 21.49
C TYR A 398 18.07 4.86 22.65
N ARG A 399 18.93 4.18 23.42
CA ARG A 399 19.54 4.65 24.69
C ARG A 399 18.54 5.12 25.77
N VAL A 400 17.32 4.58 25.82
CA VAL A 400 16.34 4.97 26.84
C VAL A 400 16.63 4.19 28.14
N PRO A 401 16.95 4.84 29.28
CA PRO A 401 17.15 4.13 30.53
C PRO A 401 15.86 3.45 31.00
N GLN A 402 15.95 2.27 31.63
CA GLN A 402 14.79 1.45 32.00
C GLN A 402 13.76 2.23 32.84
N GLU A 403 14.20 3.09 33.77
CA GLU A 403 13.31 3.89 34.61
C GLU A 403 12.64 5.08 33.88
N LYS A 404 12.95 5.28 32.60
CA LYS A 404 12.35 6.29 31.71
C LYS A 404 11.35 5.73 30.72
N VAL A 405 11.35 4.41 30.49
CA VAL A 405 10.49 3.72 29.51
C VAL A 405 9.03 4.17 29.57
N ALA A 406 8.40 4.09 30.74
CA ALA A 406 7.00 4.47 30.91
C ALA A 406 6.73 5.97 30.66
N ALA A 407 7.67 6.84 31.03
CA ALA A 407 7.56 8.28 30.79
C ALA A 407 7.72 8.63 29.30
N ILE A 408 8.55 7.88 28.56
CA ILE A 408 8.79 8.08 27.13
C ILE A 408 7.64 7.50 26.29
N ALA A 409 7.08 6.34 26.66
CA ALA A 409 5.84 5.84 26.05
C ALA A 409 4.68 6.84 26.21
N ALA A 410 4.50 7.40 27.42
CA ALA A 410 3.52 8.45 27.67
C ALA A 410 3.77 9.72 26.83
N LEU A 411 5.02 10.20 26.77
CA LEU A 411 5.40 11.36 25.93
C LEU A 411 5.14 11.10 24.44
N ALA A 412 5.39 9.88 23.96
CA ALA A 412 5.06 9.48 22.60
C ALA A 412 3.54 9.46 22.37
N LYS A 413 2.76 8.99 23.35
CA LYS A 413 1.29 9.02 23.25
C LYS A 413 0.74 10.45 23.19
N ASP A 414 1.28 11.36 24.00
CA ASP A 414 0.95 12.80 23.98
C ASP A 414 1.36 13.49 22.68
N ARG A 415 2.34 12.93 21.95
CA ARG A 415 2.76 13.33 20.59
C ARG A 415 1.97 12.65 19.47
N HIS A 416 0.85 11.99 19.78
CA HIS A 416 -0.01 11.24 18.84
C HIS A 416 0.71 10.08 18.12
N ILE A 417 1.61 9.38 18.81
CA ILE A 417 2.38 8.26 18.24
C ILE A 417 1.74 6.93 18.63
N GLY A 418 1.29 6.17 17.62
CA GLY A 418 0.58 4.90 17.80
C GLY A 418 1.48 3.66 17.82
N LEU A 419 2.68 3.71 17.24
CA LEU A 419 3.65 2.62 17.30
C LEU A 419 4.96 3.14 17.91
N ILE A 420 5.56 2.39 18.83
CA ILE A 420 6.85 2.76 19.43
C ILE A 420 7.81 1.58 19.51
N GLU A 421 9.09 1.88 19.30
CA GLU A 421 10.21 1.06 19.76
C GLU A 421 11.00 1.86 20.80
N ILE A 422 11.29 1.24 21.93
CA ILE A 422 12.06 1.82 23.02
C ILE A 422 13.09 0.78 23.45
N THR A 423 14.37 1.11 23.39
CA THR A 423 15.49 0.21 23.68
C THR A 423 16.59 0.91 24.49
N ASP A 424 17.31 0.16 25.32
CA ASP A 424 18.51 0.61 26.04
C ASP A 424 19.80 0.49 25.20
N ASP A 425 19.73 -0.13 24.01
CA ASP A 425 20.87 -0.28 23.09
C ASP A 425 21.25 1.03 22.37
N ASP A 426 22.38 1.03 21.65
CA ASP A 426 22.97 2.20 20.99
C ASP A 426 23.52 1.88 19.57
N GLN A 427 24.00 2.91 18.90
CA GLN A 427 24.72 2.85 17.63
C GLN A 427 25.98 1.96 17.73
N PRO A 428 26.35 1.24 16.64
CA PRO A 428 25.88 1.43 15.26
C PRO A 428 24.61 0.66 14.88
N ASN A 429 24.06 -0.21 15.74
CA ASN A 429 22.95 -1.07 15.37
C ASN A 429 22.05 -1.43 16.58
N PRO A 430 21.18 -0.51 17.06
CA PRO A 430 20.33 -0.74 18.23
C PRO A 430 19.17 -1.74 17.99
N TYR A 431 19.29 -2.58 16.96
CA TYR A 431 18.26 -3.44 16.37
C TYR A 431 18.62 -4.94 16.40
N ASP A 432 19.88 -5.29 16.70
CA ASP A 432 20.35 -6.68 16.73
C ASP A 432 20.16 -7.38 18.09
N ASN A 433 19.78 -6.65 19.15
CA ASN A 433 19.49 -7.19 20.48
C ASN A 433 18.06 -6.83 20.94
N LEU A 434 17.42 -7.75 21.67
CA LEU A 434 16.19 -7.46 22.40
C LEU A 434 16.53 -7.10 23.86
N PRO A 435 16.05 -5.96 24.41
CA PRO A 435 16.26 -5.59 25.80
C PRO A 435 15.92 -6.69 26.81
N SER A 436 16.46 -6.56 28.03
CA SER A 436 16.20 -7.54 29.10
C SER A 436 14.71 -7.73 29.40
N GLU A 437 14.32 -8.89 29.94
CA GLU A 437 12.91 -9.19 30.26
C GLU A 437 12.25 -8.11 31.13
N ALA A 438 12.97 -7.61 32.14
CA ALA A 438 12.48 -6.56 33.03
C ALA A 438 12.30 -5.21 32.31
N TYR A 439 13.04 -4.97 31.23
CA TYR A 439 12.90 -3.80 30.37
C TYR A 439 11.69 -3.94 29.47
N MET A 440 11.57 -5.08 28.77
CA MET A 440 10.45 -5.36 27.88
C MET A 440 9.11 -5.36 28.62
N GLN A 441 9.04 -5.94 29.83
CA GLN A 441 7.82 -5.88 30.63
C GLN A 441 7.46 -4.43 31.03
N ALA A 442 8.43 -3.59 31.37
CA ALA A 442 8.19 -2.18 31.68
C ALA A 442 7.65 -1.39 30.47
N LEU A 443 8.01 -1.76 29.25
CA LEU A 443 7.47 -1.20 28.01
C LEU A 443 6.05 -1.74 27.71
N ILE A 444 5.84 -3.05 27.85
CA ILE A 444 4.55 -3.73 27.66
C ILE A 444 3.48 -3.22 28.64
N ASP A 445 3.86 -2.96 29.89
CA ASP A 445 2.98 -2.38 30.92
C ASP A 445 2.65 -0.91 30.65
N ALA A 446 3.53 -0.17 29.96
CA ALA A 446 3.37 1.25 29.67
C ALA A 446 2.43 1.53 28.48
N VAL A 447 2.37 0.62 27.50
CA VAL A 447 1.48 0.78 26.33
C VAL A 447 0.08 0.19 26.60
N PRO A 448 -1.01 0.82 26.12
CA PRO A 448 -2.36 0.27 26.25
C PRO A 448 -2.53 -1.02 25.41
N GLY A 449 -1.89 -1.10 24.24
CA GLY A 449 -2.12 -2.16 23.25
C GLY A 449 -3.29 -1.85 22.30
N GLY A 450 -3.28 -2.46 21.12
CA GLY A 450 -4.25 -2.23 20.03
C GLY A 450 -3.95 -3.12 18.83
N THR A 451 -4.38 -2.70 17.64
CA THR A 451 -4.08 -3.39 16.36
C THR A 451 -3.47 -2.41 15.34
N PRO A 452 -2.56 -2.87 14.45
CA PRO A 452 -2.06 -2.03 13.37
C PRO A 452 -3.20 -1.57 12.44
N LEU A 453 -3.12 -0.34 11.96
CA LEU A 453 -4.04 0.16 10.95
C LEU A 453 -3.63 -0.44 9.60
N ILE A 454 -4.48 -1.24 8.96
CA ILE A 454 -4.20 -1.80 7.63
C ILE A 454 -5.31 -1.34 6.70
N GLY A 455 -4.97 -0.48 5.74
CA GLY A 455 -5.88 -0.04 4.69
C GLY A 455 -5.98 -1.05 3.53
N ASP A 456 -7.10 -1.03 2.82
CA ASP A 456 -7.19 -1.58 1.48
C ASP A 456 -6.40 -0.71 0.48
N PRO A 457 -5.98 -1.25 -0.68
CA PRO A 457 -5.41 -0.42 -1.74
C PRO A 457 -6.44 0.56 -2.30
N ASP A 458 -5.98 1.74 -2.70
CA ASP A 458 -6.81 2.72 -3.39
C ASP A 458 -7.44 2.10 -4.65
N LYS A 459 -8.75 2.36 -4.82
CA LYS A 459 -9.44 2.03 -6.06
C LYS A 459 -8.92 2.95 -7.17
N ALA A 460 -8.24 2.37 -8.15
CA ALA A 460 -7.86 3.09 -9.36
C ALA A 460 -9.11 3.73 -10.01
N THR A 461 -9.10 5.04 -10.24
CA THR A 461 -10.23 5.78 -10.83
C THR A 461 -9.94 6.19 -12.27
N GLY A 462 -10.81 5.84 -13.21
CA GLY A 462 -10.68 6.21 -14.63
C GLY A 462 -10.94 5.05 -15.59
N SER A 463 -11.96 5.17 -16.43
CA SER A 463 -12.46 4.07 -17.29
C SER A 463 -11.92 4.06 -18.72
N TYR A 464 -11.13 5.06 -19.13
CA TYR A 464 -10.74 5.25 -20.53
C TYR A 464 -9.26 5.64 -20.71
N VAL A 465 -8.56 4.86 -21.54
CA VAL A 465 -7.19 5.13 -22.00
C VAL A 465 -7.18 5.20 -23.53
N ALA A 466 -6.50 6.20 -24.07
CA ALA A 466 -6.44 6.42 -25.51
C ALA A 466 -5.28 5.63 -26.16
N GLY A 467 -5.51 4.34 -26.40
CA GLY A 467 -4.57 3.45 -27.10
C GLY A 467 -3.71 2.60 -26.18
N LEU A 468 -2.67 1.99 -26.75
CA LEU A 468 -1.74 1.05 -26.12
C LEU A 468 -0.29 1.49 -26.37
N PRO A 469 0.69 1.12 -25.52
CA PRO A 469 2.09 1.52 -25.70
C PRO A 469 2.74 0.69 -26.82
N SER A 470 2.44 0.98 -28.08
CA SER A 470 2.74 0.12 -29.23
C SER A 470 4.22 0.00 -29.61
N ASP A 471 5.07 0.85 -29.03
CA ASP A 471 6.49 1.00 -29.37
C ASP A 471 7.44 0.38 -28.33
N VAL A 472 6.92 -0.30 -27.30
CA VAL A 472 7.66 -1.04 -26.25
C VAL A 472 8.86 -1.79 -26.84
N ALA A 473 10.06 -1.44 -26.41
CA ALA A 473 11.31 -1.99 -26.91
C ALA A 473 12.26 -2.35 -25.77
N VAL A 474 13.11 -3.35 -25.99
CA VAL A 474 14.30 -3.60 -25.16
C VAL A 474 15.31 -2.50 -25.47
N SER A 475 15.60 -1.62 -24.51
CA SER A 475 16.64 -0.60 -24.67
C SER A 475 18.03 -1.15 -24.31
N THR A 476 18.07 -2.06 -23.33
CA THR A 476 19.32 -2.63 -22.79
C THR A 476 19.05 -4.05 -22.29
N SER A 477 20.02 -4.94 -22.48
CA SER A 477 20.06 -6.25 -21.83
C SER A 477 21.40 -6.45 -21.15
N ASP A 478 21.37 -7.02 -19.95
CA ASP A 478 22.55 -7.30 -19.15
C ASP A 478 22.60 -8.76 -18.67
N TYR A 479 23.56 -9.12 -17.82
CA TYR A 479 23.73 -10.47 -17.28
C TYR A 479 22.52 -10.96 -16.50
N SER A 480 21.84 -10.09 -15.73
CA SER A 480 20.72 -10.49 -14.88
C SER A 480 19.53 -9.52 -14.95
N SER A 481 19.45 -8.70 -15.99
CA SER A 481 18.40 -7.70 -16.16
C SER A 481 18.11 -7.36 -17.62
N VAL A 482 16.90 -6.85 -17.86
CA VAL A 482 16.43 -6.30 -19.14
C VAL A 482 15.73 -4.98 -18.86
N THR A 483 16.16 -3.92 -19.55
CA THR A 483 15.49 -2.62 -19.53
C THR A 483 14.56 -2.49 -20.73
N LEU A 484 13.32 -2.09 -20.44
CA LEU A 484 12.25 -1.81 -21.39
C LEU A 484 11.95 -0.31 -21.43
N THR A 485 11.61 0.22 -22.60
CA THR A 485 11.18 1.62 -22.81
C THR A 485 10.01 1.71 -23.77
N TRP A 486 9.11 2.66 -23.55
CA TRP A 486 7.94 2.93 -24.40
C TRP A 486 7.58 4.42 -24.42
N SER A 487 6.70 4.83 -25.34
CA SER A 487 6.10 6.16 -25.37
C SER A 487 4.92 6.27 -24.41
N SER A 488 4.68 7.46 -23.86
CA SER A 488 3.52 7.70 -22.99
C SER A 488 2.20 7.59 -23.75
N VAL A 489 1.20 7.01 -23.08
CA VAL A 489 -0.16 6.83 -23.60
C VAL A 489 -1.11 7.80 -22.92
N ALA A 490 -1.89 8.55 -23.69
CA ALA A 490 -2.78 9.58 -23.15
C ALA A 490 -3.88 8.97 -22.25
N ASN A 491 -4.04 9.58 -21.07
CA ASN A 491 -4.95 9.16 -19.99
C ASN A 491 -4.63 7.80 -19.36
N ALA A 492 -3.46 7.20 -19.61
CA ALA A 492 -3.03 6.02 -18.85
C ALA A 492 -2.97 6.33 -17.34
N LEU A 493 -3.47 5.41 -16.51
CA LEU A 493 -3.33 5.52 -15.04
C LEU A 493 -1.93 5.03 -14.58
N GLY A 494 -1.35 4.12 -15.36
CA GLY A 494 -0.04 3.52 -15.14
C GLY A 494 0.30 2.52 -16.22
N TYR A 495 1.43 1.83 -16.07
CA TYR A 495 1.89 0.76 -16.96
C TYR A 495 2.21 -0.50 -16.17
N ALA A 496 1.59 -1.62 -16.54
CA ALA A 496 1.84 -2.92 -15.98
C ALA A 496 2.80 -3.70 -16.91
N VAL A 497 3.93 -4.16 -16.37
CA VAL A 497 4.93 -4.98 -17.09
C VAL A 497 4.69 -6.45 -16.78
N TYR A 498 4.57 -7.25 -17.82
CA TYR A 498 4.39 -8.69 -17.74
C TYR A 498 5.63 -9.40 -18.27
N LYS A 499 6.16 -10.37 -17.51
CA LYS A 499 7.20 -11.30 -17.92
C LYS A 499 6.56 -12.68 -18.08
N ASP A 500 6.69 -13.28 -19.27
CA ASP A 500 6.15 -14.60 -19.61
C ASP A 500 4.64 -14.76 -19.27
N GLY A 501 3.88 -13.65 -19.40
CA GLY A 501 2.45 -13.56 -19.09
C GLY A 501 2.11 -13.27 -17.62
N VAL A 502 3.09 -13.19 -16.72
CA VAL A 502 2.92 -12.90 -15.28
C VAL A 502 3.23 -11.43 -15.00
N LEU A 503 2.39 -10.75 -14.21
CA LEU A 503 2.64 -9.37 -13.76
C LEU A 503 3.86 -9.33 -12.83
N VAL A 504 4.89 -8.57 -13.22
CA VAL A 504 6.14 -8.41 -12.45
C VAL A 504 6.39 -7.00 -11.95
N LEU A 505 5.77 -5.98 -12.55
CA LEU A 505 5.86 -4.58 -12.12
C LEU A 505 4.58 -3.82 -12.50
N GLU A 506 4.25 -2.78 -11.75
CA GLU A 506 3.32 -1.74 -12.13
C GLU A 506 3.97 -0.37 -11.91
N LEU A 507 3.81 0.58 -12.82
CA LEU A 507 4.49 1.88 -12.73
C LEU A 507 3.52 3.06 -12.93
N PRO A 508 3.70 4.19 -12.23
CA PRO A 508 2.93 5.41 -12.48
C PRO A 508 3.01 5.85 -13.94
N ALA A 509 1.97 6.53 -14.44
CA ALA A 509 1.88 6.96 -15.84
C ALA A 509 2.98 7.93 -16.31
N SER A 510 3.71 8.55 -15.37
CA SER A 510 4.88 9.39 -15.60
C SER A 510 6.15 8.61 -15.95
N LEU A 511 6.21 7.30 -15.65
CA LEU A 511 7.39 6.46 -15.82
C LEU A 511 7.20 5.53 -17.04
N THR A 512 7.94 5.79 -18.12
CA THR A 512 7.83 5.03 -19.39
C THR A 512 9.05 4.13 -19.68
N ARG A 513 9.70 3.70 -18.59
CA ARG A 513 10.87 2.81 -18.57
C ARG A 513 10.72 1.84 -17.39
N ALA A 514 11.20 0.61 -17.54
CA ALA A 514 11.31 -0.36 -16.44
C ALA A 514 12.61 -1.15 -16.59
N THR A 515 13.24 -1.56 -15.47
CA THR A 515 14.33 -2.54 -15.49
C THR A 515 13.93 -3.76 -14.68
N VAL A 516 13.58 -4.83 -15.39
CA VAL A 516 13.29 -6.13 -14.78
C VAL A 516 14.63 -6.81 -14.50
N GLY A 517 14.95 -7.00 -13.24
CA GLY A 517 16.14 -7.68 -12.73
C GLY A 517 15.83 -9.10 -12.28
N MET A 518 16.74 -9.67 -11.46
CA MET A 518 16.66 -11.04 -10.94
C MET A 518 16.43 -12.11 -12.03
N LEU A 519 16.94 -11.86 -13.25
CA LEU A 519 16.85 -12.78 -14.37
C LEU A 519 18.07 -13.73 -14.39
N ASP A 520 17.84 -15.00 -14.73
CA ASP A 520 18.91 -15.99 -14.88
C ASP A 520 19.86 -15.63 -16.03
N PRO A 521 21.19 -15.53 -15.80
CA PRO A 521 22.14 -15.20 -16.86
C PRO A 521 22.19 -16.21 -18.02
N GLY A 522 22.38 -15.68 -19.23
CA GLY A 522 22.36 -16.47 -20.47
C GLY A 522 20.97 -16.93 -20.93
N SER A 523 19.89 -16.51 -20.26
CA SER A 523 18.51 -16.73 -20.71
C SER A 523 18.23 -16.10 -22.08
N SER A 524 17.39 -16.76 -22.87
CA SER A 524 16.94 -16.29 -24.18
C SER A 524 15.46 -16.61 -24.39
N GLY A 525 14.77 -15.82 -25.23
CA GLY A 525 13.35 -16.02 -25.48
C GLY A 525 12.43 -15.52 -24.37
N ILE A 526 12.94 -14.69 -23.43
CA ILE A 526 12.13 -14.11 -22.35
C ILE A 526 11.07 -13.20 -22.98
N SER A 527 9.80 -13.46 -22.69
CA SER A 527 8.68 -12.73 -23.28
C SER A 527 8.29 -11.55 -22.38
N PHE A 528 8.30 -10.33 -22.91
CA PHE A 528 7.80 -9.15 -22.21
C PHE A 528 6.62 -8.49 -22.91
N GLU A 529 5.67 -7.99 -22.13
CA GLU A 529 4.59 -7.12 -22.57
C GLU A 529 4.47 -5.93 -21.61
N VAL A 530 4.06 -4.78 -22.12
CA VAL A 530 3.63 -3.64 -21.30
C VAL A 530 2.19 -3.30 -21.66
N ARG A 531 1.35 -3.13 -20.65
CA ARG A 531 -0.09 -2.83 -20.78
C ARG A 531 -0.40 -1.57 -19.99
N THR A 532 -1.41 -0.80 -20.41
CA THR A 532 -1.90 0.32 -19.59
C THR A 532 -2.77 -0.19 -18.44
N VAL A 533 -2.69 0.45 -17.29
CA VAL A 533 -3.55 0.18 -16.13
C VAL A 533 -4.90 0.87 -16.32
N LEU A 534 -5.99 0.15 -16.03
CA LEU A 534 -7.39 0.62 -16.11
C LEU A 534 -8.08 0.43 -14.74
N ALA A 535 -9.03 1.31 -14.41
CA ALA A 535 -9.83 1.20 -13.18
C ALA A 535 -10.63 -0.11 -13.05
N SER A 536 -10.96 -0.75 -14.16
CA SER A 536 -11.80 -1.96 -14.18
C SER A 536 -11.05 -3.25 -13.80
N GLY A 537 -9.77 -3.19 -13.44
CA GLY A 537 -8.93 -4.36 -13.08
C GLY A 537 -8.57 -5.27 -14.26
N SER A 538 -9.40 -5.31 -15.30
CA SER A 538 -9.00 -5.74 -16.64
C SER A 538 -7.94 -4.76 -17.17
N GLY A 539 -6.67 -5.15 -17.13
CA GLY A 539 -5.60 -4.37 -17.75
C GLY A 539 -5.94 -4.03 -19.20
N GLY A 540 -5.48 -2.88 -19.69
CA GLY A 540 -5.63 -2.49 -21.08
C GLY A 540 -5.11 -3.57 -22.03
N GLY A 541 -5.60 -3.57 -23.27
CA GLY A 541 -5.20 -4.56 -24.27
C GLY A 541 -3.68 -4.75 -24.32
N SER A 542 -3.23 -5.99 -24.56
CA SER A 542 -1.80 -6.28 -24.68
C SER A 542 -1.17 -5.45 -25.79
N SER A 543 -0.04 -4.79 -25.50
CA SER A 543 0.82 -4.27 -26.57
C SER A 543 1.47 -5.43 -27.35
N ARG A 544 2.40 -5.12 -28.25
CA ARG A 544 3.26 -6.13 -28.86
C ARG A 544 4.02 -6.89 -27.76
N THR A 545 3.98 -8.21 -27.83
CA THR A 545 4.95 -9.07 -27.13
C THR A 545 6.33 -8.85 -27.75
N ILE A 546 7.34 -8.63 -26.92
CA ILE A 546 8.74 -8.53 -27.32
C ILE A 546 9.56 -9.64 -26.69
N SER A 547 10.51 -10.20 -27.45
CA SER A 547 11.47 -11.17 -26.93
C SER A 547 12.75 -10.46 -26.46
N ALA A 548 13.29 -10.88 -25.33
CA ALA A 548 14.56 -10.44 -24.80
C ALA A 548 15.50 -11.62 -24.46
N SER A 549 16.74 -11.30 -24.12
CA SER A 549 17.77 -12.24 -23.69
C SER A 549 18.75 -11.54 -22.75
N THR A 550 19.27 -12.24 -21.75
CA THR A 550 20.35 -11.77 -20.87
C THR A 550 21.72 -12.21 -21.37
N LYS A 551 22.79 -11.49 -21.02
CA LYS A 551 24.17 -11.90 -21.32
C LYS A 551 24.53 -13.19 -20.58
N SER A 552 25.30 -14.08 -21.19
CA SER A 552 25.89 -15.24 -20.50
C SER A 552 27.08 -14.80 -19.66
N LEU A 553 27.24 -15.37 -18.46
CA LEU A 553 28.42 -15.14 -17.61
C LEU A 553 29.71 -15.70 -18.24
N PRO A 554 30.89 -15.12 -17.91
CA PRO A 554 32.17 -15.75 -18.23
C PRO A 554 32.37 -17.04 -17.41
N ALA A 555 33.34 -17.87 -17.81
CA ALA A 555 33.64 -19.15 -17.15
C ALA A 555 33.98 -19.03 -15.65
N ASN A 556 34.42 -17.86 -15.19
CA ASN A 556 34.75 -17.58 -13.79
C ASN A 556 33.50 -17.22 -12.94
N GLY A 557 32.30 -17.26 -13.53
CA GLY A 557 31.04 -16.95 -12.84
C GLY A 557 30.76 -15.45 -12.73
N THR A 558 30.17 -15.05 -11.61
CA THR A 558 29.63 -13.68 -11.42
C THR A 558 30.67 -12.63 -11.03
N ILE A 559 31.88 -13.05 -10.62
CA ILE A 559 32.96 -12.17 -10.19
C ILE A 559 34.19 -12.51 -11.05
N ALA A 560 34.73 -11.52 -11.74
CA ALA A 560 35.78 -11.68 -12.73
C ALA A 560 36.85 -10.58 -12.62
N ASN A 561 37.92 -10.68 -13.41
CA ASN A 561 38.98 -9.68 -13.52
C ASN A 561 39.58 -9.23 -12.16
N VAL A 562 39.64 -10.18 -11.22
CA VAL A 562 40.12 -9.96 -9.86
C VAL A 562 41.64 -9.74 -9.85
N GLY A 563 42.09 -8.67 -9.18
CA GLY A 563 43.51 -8.33 -9.08
C GLY A 563 43.79 -7.22 -8.06
N PHE A 564 45.07 -6.99 -7.79
CA PHE A 564 45.52 -5.91 -6.92
C PHE A 564 46.80 -5.24 -7.44
N THR A 565 47.05 -4.00 -7.01
CA THR A 565 48.31 -3.28 -7.18
C THR A 565 48.70 -2.59 -5.88
N GLN A 566 49.94 -2.76 -5.42
CA GLN A 566 50.44 -2.14 -4.20
C GLN A 566 51.33 -0.93 -4.50
N ASN A 567 51.01 0.22 -3.89
CA ASN A 567 51.73 1.48 -4.01
C ASN A 567 52.16 1.95 -2.62
N GLY A 568 53.30 1.44 -2.14
CA GLY A 568 53.73 1.66 -0.76
C GLY A 568 52.76 1.01 0.24
N ASP A 569 52.29 1.80 1.21
CA ASP A 569 51.37 1.35 2.27
C ASP A 569 49.89 1.44 1.86
N THR A 570 49.57 1.54 0.56
CA THR A 570 48.21 1.47 0.04
C THR A 570 48.11 0.38 -1.02
N VAL A 571 47.16 -0.54 -0.84
CA VAL A 571 46.84 -1.59 -1.81
C VAL A 571 45.52 -1.27 -2.49
N ILE A 572 45.52 -1.25 -3.81
CA ILE A 572 44.33 -1.04 -4.63
C ILE A 572 43.88 -2.39 -5.17
N TYR A 573 42.74 -2.89 -4.70
CA TYR A 573 42.11 -4.12 -5.19
C TYR A 573 41.03 -3.77 -6.21
N LYS A 574 40.81 -4.66 -7.18
CA LYS A 574 39.74 -4.55 -8.18
C LYS A 574 39.09 -5.89 -8.49
N ALA A 575 37.80 -5.85 -8.81
CA ALA A 575 37.06 -6.95 -9.40
C ALA A 575 35.85 -6.44 -10.19
N ASP A 576 35.50 -7.16 -11.25
CA ASP A 576 34.25 -6.95 -11.97
C ASP A 576 33.17 -7.86 -11.38
N VAL A 577 32.12 -7.26 -10.81
CA VAL A 577 30.96 -7.95 -10.26
C VAL A 577 29.78 -7.80 -11.23
N LEU A 578 29.39 -8.91 -11.85
CA LEU A 578 28.57 -8.94 -13.07
C LEU A 578 27.06 -9.08 -12.81
N VAL A 579 26.67 -9.40 -11.58
CA VAL A 579 25.27 -9.52 -11.12
C VAL A 579 25.13 -8.77 -9.80
N PRO A 580 23.93 -8.26 -9.44
CA PRO A 580 23.72 -7.56 -8.18
C PRO A 580 23.90 -8.51 -6.99
N TYR A 581 24.51 -8.00 -5.92
CA TYR A 581 24.57 -8.64 -4.61
C TYR A 581 24.01 -7.70 -3.54
N ALA A 582 23.62 -8.22 -2.37
CA ALA A 582 23.33 -7.39 -1.20
C ALA A 582 24.62 -6.82 -0.59
N PHE A 583 25.67 -7.65 -0.56
CA PHE A 583 27.00 -7.30 -0.07
C PHE A 583 28.06 -7.72 -1.08
N VAL A 584 28.99 -6.80 -1.37
CA VAL A 584 30.26 -7.11 -2.02
C VAL A 584 31.37 -6.77 -1.03
N ARG A 585 32.06 -7.79 -0.51
CA ARG A 585 33.10 -7.65 0.52
C ARG A 585 34.47 -7.97 -0.03
N LEU A 586 35.46 -7.21 0.40
CA LEU A 586 36.87 -7.56 0.28
C LEU A 586 37.35 -8.03 1.66
N PHE A 587 37.86 -9.25 1.71
CA PHE A 587 38.56 -9.78 2.88
C PHE A 587 40.06 -9.90 2.58
N ILE A 588 40.88 -9.68 3.59
CA ILE A 588 42.34 -9.72 3.49
C ILE A 588 42.90 -10.54 4.64
N GLY A 589 43.81 -11.47 4.35
CA GLY A 589 44.52 -12.30 5.31
C GLY A 589 45.94 -11.79 5.59
N ILE A 590 46.55 -12.46 6.56
CA ILE A 590 47.93 -12.23 6.99
C ILE A 590 48.82 -13.39 6.55
N LYS A 591 50.13 -13.25 6.73
CA LYS A 591 51.03 -14.40 6.67
C LYS A 591 50.86 -15.28 7.92
N GLN A 592 50.05 -16.33 7.79
CA GLN A 592 49.85 -17.33 8.84
C GLN A 592 51.19 -17.97 9.31
N GLU A 593 51.31 -18.28 10.60
CA GLU A 593 52.53 -18.87 11.15
C GLU A 593 52.72 -20.34 10.74
N GLU A 594 53.77 -20.63 9.98
CA GLU A 594 54.18 -22.01 9.66
C GLU A 594 55.28 -22.51 10.60
N LYS A 595 55.13 -23.73 11.13
CA LYS A 595 56.25 -24.53 11.66
C LYS A 595 56.44 -25.81 10.84
N VAL A 596 57.70 -26.10 10.52
CA VAL A 596 58.08 -27.23 9.68
C VAL A 596 57.50 -28.55 10.22
N GLY A 597 56.59 -29.15 9.45
CA GLY A 597 55.99 -30.46 9.72
C GLY A 597 54.69 -30.47 10.51
N PHE A 598 54.20 -29.34 11.03
CA PHE A 598 52.91 -29.25 11.72
C PHE A 598 52.21 -27.92 11.45
N ILE A 599 50.95 -27.97 11.02
CA ILE A 599 50.09 -26.78 10.93
C ILE A 599 49.84 -26.28 12.36
N LEU A 600 50.35 -25.08 12.68
CA LEU A 600 49.96 -24.35 13.89
C LEU A 600 48.49 -23.92 13.77
N PRO A 601 47.78 -23.70 14.89
CA PRO A 601 46.45 -23.12 14.86
C PRO A 601 46.47 -21.77 14.14
N VAL A 602 45.85 -21.73 12.95
CA VAL A 602 45.73 -20.52 12.12
C VAL A 602 44.66 -19.60 12.69
N HIS A 603 44.92 -18.30 12.75
CA HIS A 603 44.02 -17.31 13.36
C HIS A 603 43.40 -16.42 12.29
N GLY A 604 42.10 -16.15 12.44
CA GLY A 604 41.30 -15.35 11.51
C GLY A 604 39.91 -15.94 11.28
N TRP A 605 39.11 -15.29 10.44
CA TRP A 605 37.82 -15.78 9.98
C TRP A 605 37.99 -16.80 8.83
N PRO A 606 37.40 -18.01 8.89
CA PRO A 606 37.50 -19.01 7.82
C PRO A 606 36.38 -18.91 6.78
N ILE A 607 36.73 -18.65 5.51
CA ILE A 607 35.78 -18.59 4.38
C ILE A 607 35.97 -19.81 3.48
N ASP A 608 34.89 -20.56 3.21
CA ASP A 608 35.00 -21.73 2.33
C ASP A 608 35.12 -21.30 0.88
N LYS A 609 36.02 -21.97 0.15
CA LYS A 609 36.02 -21.95 -1.30
C LYS A 609 34.80 -22.72 -1.81
N ALA A 610 34.16 -22.24 -2.87
CA ALA A 610 33.03 -22.93 -3.47
C ALA A 610 33.43 -24.33 -3.98
N GLY A 611 32.68 -25.35 -3.53
CA GLY A 611 32.89 -26.75 -3.90
C GLY A 611 34.03 -27.46 -3.16
N VAL A 612 34.15 -28.77 -3.45
CA VAL A 612 35.22 -29.65 -2.97
C VAL A 612 36.14 -30.04 -4.12
N ASP A 613 37.35 -30.50 -3.82
CA ASP A 613 38.26 -31.06 -4.83
C ASP A 613 37.86 -32.50 -5.26
N GLU A 614 38.63 -33.09 -6.18
CA GLU A 614 38.41 -34.45 -6.71
C GLU A 614 38.46 -35.55 -5.63
N LEU A 615 39.01 -35.25 -4.44
CA LEU A 615 39.10 -36.17 -3.30
C LEU A 615 37.97 -35.92 -2.28
N GLY A 616 37.09 -34.95 -2.52
CA GLY A 616 36.03 -34.53 -1.60
C GLY A 616 36.51 -33.57 -0.51
N THR A 617 37.70 -32.97 -0.63
CA THR A 617 38.26 -32.06 0.37
C THR A 617 37.62 -30.68 0.26
N GLN A 618 37.06 -30.18 1.36
CA GLN A 618 36.63 -28.78 1.48
C GLN A 618 37.83 -27.89 1.80
N TRP A 619 38.10 -26.93 0.91
CA TRP A 619 39.14 -25.93 1.06
C TRP A 619 38.56 -24.60 1.57
N HIS A 620 39.33 -23.86 2.35
CA HIS A 620 38.99 -22.55 2.88
C HIS A 620 40.20 -21.61 2.85
N GLN A 621 39.94 -20.30 2.85
CA GLN A 621 40.94 -19.26 3.10
C GLN A 621 40.68 -18.65 4.48
N VAL A 622 41.74 -18.31 5.21
CA VAL A 622 41.64 -17.61 6.51
C VAL A 622 41.97 -16.14 6.28
N VAL A 623 41.11 -15.26 6.78
CA VAL A 623 41.21 -13.80 6.59
C VAL A 623 41.11 -13.06 7.93
N ASN A 624 41.77 -11.92 8.03
CA ASN A 624 41.96 -11.20 9.31
C ASN A 624 41.46 -9.76 9.25
N TYR A 625 41.20 -9.25 8.05
CA TYR A 625 40.65 -7.93 7.81
C TYR A 625 39.47 -7.99 6.85
N LEU A 626 38.52 -7.07 7.03
CA LEU A 626 37.32 -6.90 6.21
C LEU A 626 37.20 -5.45 5.78
N VAL A 627 36.90 -5.22 4.50
CA VAL A 627 36.40 -3.97 3.96
C VAL A 627 34.97 -4.19 3.48
N GLU A 628 34.03 -3.41 4.01
CA GLU A 628 32.60 -3.50 3.71
C GLU A 628 32.00 -2.10 3.46
N GLY A 629 30.99 -2.05 2.59
CA GLY A 629 30.09 -0.90 2.43
C GLY A 629 29.89 -0.50 0.97
N ASN A 630 29.95 0.81 0.70
CA ASN A 630 29.81 1.44 -0.61
C ASN A 630 30.68 2.72 -0.72
N ASP A 631 30.47 3.50 -1.79
CA ASP A 631 31.18 4.76 -2.09
C ASP A 631 31.05 5.87 -1.01
N PHE A 632 30.08 5.76 -0.10
CA PHE A 632 29.83 6.75 0.97
C PHE A 632 30.29 6.25 2.35
N TYR A 633 30.12 4.96 2.61
CA TYR A 633 30.51 4.30 3.85
C TYR A 633 31.44 3.13 3.52
N SER A 634 32.68 3.16 4.00
CA SER A 634 33.70 2.16 3.68
C SER A 634 34.51 1.77 4.90
N GLY A 635 33.87 1.01 5.81
CA GLY A 635 34.51 0.58 7.04
C GLY A 635 35.64 -0.40 6.77
N PHE A 636 36.77 -0.20 7.47
CA PHE A 636 37.88 -1.14 7.52
C PHE A 636 37.96 -1.75 8.92
N TYR A 637 38.00 -3.09 8.97
CA TYR A 637 37.85 -3.86 10.19
C TYR A 637 38.95 -4.90 10.36
N GLU A 638 39.33 -5.15 11.60
CA GLU A 638 40.20 -6.25 12.03
C GLU A 638 39.36 -7.32 12.74
N TYR A 639 39.70 -8.59 12.51
CA TYR A 639 39.03 -9.74 13.11
C TYR A 639 39.38 -9.87 14.59
N THR A 640 38.37 -9.81 15.46
CA THR A 640 38.53 -9.86 16.92
C THR A 640 38.02 -11.16 17.55
N GLY A 641 37.47 -12.08 16.74
CA GLY A 641 37.04 -13.38 17.20
C GLY A 641 38.18 -14.32 17.59
N THR A 642 37.85 -15.35 18.38
CA THR A 642 38.83 -16.25 18.99
C THR A 642 39.24 -17.45 18.12
N TRP A 643 38.73 -17.52 16.88
CA TRP A 643 38.88 -18.71 16.03
C TRP A 643 40.34 -19.04 15.71
N ASN A 644 40.73 -20.27 16.04
CA ASN A 644 42.10 -20.77 15.91
C ASN A 644 42.17 -22.27 15.53
N SER A 645 41.15 -22.78 14.81
CA SER A 645 40.78 -24.21 14.89
C SER A 645 40.75 -24.95 13.54
N LYS A 646 40.38 -26.24 13.60
CA LYS A 646 40.19 -27.12 12.44
C LYS A 646 38.72 -27.28 12.01
N SER A 647 37.81 -26.42 12.45
CA SER A 647 36.39 -26.50 12.06
C SER A 647 35.69 -25.14 12.15
N LYS A 648 34.59 -24.93 11.42
CA LYS A 648 33.81 -23.69 11.52
C LYS A 648 32.95 -23.53 12.77
N ALA A 649 32.83 -24.57 13.60
CA ALA A 649 31.85 -24.62 14.70
C ALA A 649 31.98 -23.48 15.73
N ASN A 650 33.19 -22.90 15.88
CA ASN A 650 33.48 -21.81 16.81
C ASN A 650 33.95 -20.54 16.08
N ALA A 651 33.59 -20.36 14.80
CA ALA A 651 33.93 -19.14 14.06
C ALA A 651 32.96 -18.02 14.47
N GLU A 652 33.41 -17.14 15.36
CA GLU A 652 32.65 -15.98 15.83
C GLU A 652 32.76 -14.85 14.78
N TRP A 653 31.64 -14.33 14.28
CA TRP A 653 31.62 -13.17 13.38
C TRP A 653 31.83 -11.90 14.21
N SER A 654 33.10 -11.60 14.52
CA SER A 654 33.49 -10.51 15.41
C SER A 654 34.58 -9.66 14.75
N TRP A 655 34.27 -8.38 14.59
CA TRP A 655 35.05 -7.43 13.80
C TRP A 655 35.09 -6.09 14.54
N SER A 656 36.27 -5.48 14.66
CA SER A 656 36.45 -4.15 15.25
C SER A 656 36.91 -3.16 14.19
N SER A 657 36.30 -1.97 14.15
CA SER A 657 36.70 -0.94 13.18
C SER A 657 38.09 -0.39 13.51
N ILE A 658 38.98 -0.42 12.52
CA ILE A 658 40.34 0.13 12.59
C ILE A 658 40.51 1.37 11.69
N GLY A 659 39.47 1.76 10.94
CA GLY A 659 39.45 2.96 10.12
C GLY A 659 38.52 2.85 8.91
N VAL A 660 38.93 3.51 7.82
CA VAL A 660 38.19 3.61 6.57
C VAL A 660 39.08 3.15 5.41
N ALA A 661 38.54 2.36 4.49
CA ALA A 661 39.24 1.88 3.29
C ALA A 661 38.43 2.27 2.03
N PRO A 662 38.62 3.48 1.48
CA PRO A 662 37.75 4.04 0.46
C PRO A 662 37.52 3.12 -0.74
N GLN A 663 36.25 2.85 -1.03
CA GLN A 663 35.83 2.05 -2.17
C GLN A 663 35.03 2.87 -3.18
N SER A 664 34.95 2.37 -4.42
CA SER A 664 34.17 2.99 -5.48
C SER A 664 33.72 1.96 -6.51
N GLN A 665 32.53 2.14 -7.10
CA GLN A 665 32.04 1.33 -8.21
C GLN A 665 32.00 2.11 -9.53
N SER A 666 32.50 1.51 -10.63
CA SER A 666 32.35 2.05 -11.97
C SER A 666 31.92 0.95 -12.96
N GLY A 667 30.65 0.95 -13.34
CA GLY A 667 30.05 -0.18 -14.05
C GLY A 667 30.08 -1.43 -13.18
N TYR A 668 30.65 -2.53 -13.68
CA TYR A 668 30.89 -3.73 -12.87
C TYR A 668 32.13 -3.63 -11.98
N THR A 669 33.06 -2.71 -12.26
CA THR A 669 34.36 -2.68 -11.59
C THR A 669 34.25 -2.03 -10.22
N TYR A 670 34.32 -2.85 -9.17
CA TYR A 670 34.57 -2.41 -7.80
C TYR A 670 36.06 -2.15 -7.63
N THR A 671 36.40 -1.09 -6.90
CA THR A 671 37.78 -0.75 -6.52
C THR A 671 37.83 -0.44 -5.04
N TRP A 672 38.76 -1.06 -4.30
CA TRP A 672 39.00 -0.79 -2.88
C TRP A 672 40.41 -0.24 -2.68
N ASN A 673 40.55 0.88 -1.97
CA ASN A 673 41.82 1.53 -1.67
C ASN A 673 42.11 1.32 -0.19
N VAL A 674 42.92 0.31 0.14
CA VAL A 674 43.08 -0.19 1.50
C VAL A 674 44.40 0.32 2.09
N PRO A 675 44.36 1.07 3.22
CA PRO A 675 45.57 1.47 3.94
C PRO A 675 46.14 0.27 4.71
N PHE A 676 47.37 -0.11 4.39
CA PHE A 676 48.09 -1.21 5.05
C PHE A 676 48.96 -0.72 6.22
N ALA A 677 49.17 0.60 6.34
CA ALA A 677 49.98 1.19 7.39
C ALA A 677 49.44 0.82 8.79
N GLY A 678 50.25 0.12 9.59
CA GLY A 678 49.87 -0.35 10.93
C GLY A 678 49.21 -1.73 10.98
N THR A 679 48.99 -2.39 9.84
CA THR A 679 48.49 -3.78 9.75
C THR A 679 49.61 -4.77 9.43
N ASP A 680 49.38 -6.06 9.62
CA ASP A 680 50.23 -7.16 9.12
C ASP A 680 49.62 -7.87 7.89
N ALA A 681 48.61 -7.24 7.27
CA ALA A 681 47.93 -7.69 6.07
C ALA A 681 48.90 -7.97 4.90
N VAL A 682 48.61 -9.00 4.10
CA VAL A 682 49.41 -9.38 2.93
C VAL A 682 48.61 -9.18 1.66
N ALA A 683 49.12 -8.37 0.73
CA ALA A 683 48.38 -7.93 -0.45
C ALA A 683 47.95 -9.06 -1.40
N SER A 684 48.66 -10.19 -1.41
CA SER A 684 48.30 -11.39 -2.17
C SER A 684 47.35 -12.33 -1.43
N GLU A 685 47.19 -12.17 -0.12
CA GLU A 685 46.29 -12.97 0.71
C GLU A 685 44.94 -12.26 0.79
N TYR A 686 44.09 -12.38 -0.23
CA TYR A 686 42.78 -11.73 -0.24
C TYR A 686 41.69 -12.61 -0.85
N LEU A 687 40.44 -12.23 -0.60
CA LEU A 687 39.24 -12.91 -1.07
C LEU A 687 38.18 -11.85 -1.35
N ILE A 688 37.44 -12.02 -2.45
CA ILE A 688 36.29 -11.17 -2.76
C ILE A 688 35.02 -12.03 -2.70
N GLN A 689 34.03 -11.55 -1.95
CA GLN A 689 32.76 -12.23 -1.73
C GLN A 689 31.61 -11.39 -2.28
N GLY A 690 30.76 -12.02 -3.09
CA GLY A 690 29.39 -11.57 -3.32
C GLY A 690 28.43 -12.41 -2.46
N GLN A 691 27.53 -11.77 -1.71
CA GLN A 691 26.49 -12.44 -0.93
C GLN A 691 25.15 -11.69 -1.04
N GLY A 692 24.05 -12.45 -1.14
CA GLY A 692 22.69 -11.92 -1.20
C GLY A 692 22.19 -11.63 -2.61
N TYR A 693 20.92 -11.87 -2.93
CA TYR A 693 20.29 -11.70 -4.27
C TYR A 693 20.86 -12.56 -5.42
N ALA A 694 21.99 -13.23 -5.21
CA ALA A 694 22.54 -14.27 -6.06
C ALA A 694 23.31 -15.29 -5.20
N PRO A 695 23.55 -16.52 -5.70
CA PRO A 695 24.33 -17.53 -5.00
C PRO A 695 25.68 -17.00 -4.52
N ILE A 696 26.03 -17.28 -3.25
CA ILE A 696 27.27 -16.81 -2.64
C ILE A 696 28.49 -17.20 -3.49
N ASN A 697 29.33 -16.22 -3.82
CA ASN A 697 30.52 -16.44 -4.63
C ASN A 697 31.77 -15.92 -3.91
N ASN A 698 32.62 -16.83 -3.48
CA ASN A 698 33.89 -16.55 -2.78
C ASN A 698 35.08 -16.77 -3.73
N VAL A 699 35.61 -15.68 -4.29
CA VAL A 699 36.83 -15.73 -5.13
C VAL A 699 38.06 -15.64 -4.24
N CYS A 700 38.55 -16.80 -3.82
CA CYS A 700 39.75 -16.96 -3.00
C CYS A 700 41.01 -16.74 -3.86
N MET A 701 41.85 -15.76 -3.53
CA MET A 701 43.09 -15.46 -4.25
C MET A 701 44.36 -15.75 -3.43
N GLY A 702 44.22 -15.97 -2.13
CA GLY A 702 45.30 -16.30 -1.21
C GLY A 702 45.54 -17.80 -1.01
N THR A 703 46.29 -18.11 0.04
CA THR A 703 46.65 -19.46 0.46
C THR A 703 45.42 -20.23 0.96
N LEU A 704 45.17 -21.40 0.35
CA LEU A 704 44.09 -22.30 0.73
C LEU A 704 44.55 -23.35 1.75
N LEU A 705 43.72 -23.56 2.76
CA LEU A 705 43.87 -24.55 3.81
C LEU A 705 42.70 -25.55 3.76
N HIS A 706 42.84 -26.70 4.41
CA HIS A 706 41.77 -27.68 4.56
C HIS A 706 41.63 -28.09 6.03
N TYR A 707 40.42 -28.50 6.41
CA TYR A 707 40.14 -29.01 7.75
C TYR A 707 40.72 -30.43 7.88
N SER A 708 41.92 -30.56 8.45
CA SER A 708 42.59 -31.86 8.59
C SER A 708 41.82 -32.84 9.47
N THR A 709 41.46 -33.98 8.90
CA THR A 709 40.73 -35.09 9.52
C THR A 709 41.69 -36.10 10.16
N PHE A 710 42.00 -35.90 11.44
CA PHE A 710 42.69 -36.87 12.30
C PHE A 710 42.08 -36.86 13.71
#